data_AF-A0A5N7BA40-F1
#
_entry.id   AF-A0A5N7BA40-F1
#
_cell.length_a   1.000
_cell.length_b   1.000
_cell.length_c   1.000
_cell.angle_alpha   90.00
_cell.angle_beta   90.00
_cell.angle_gamma   90.00
#
_symmetry.space_group_name_H-M   'P 1'
#
loop_
_entity.id
_entity.type
_entity.pdbx_description
1 polymer ?
#
loop_
_entity_poly.entity_id
_entity_poly.type
_entity_poly.pdbx_seq_one_letter_code
_entity_poly.pdbx_strand_id
1 'polypeptide(L)'
;MSSSNTLDKINVVNDPRIRRCSATINGKTYGYLLAEPEGGFTRTVFLIHGFPDLSMGWRYQIPLFLKSGFRVVAIDCIGYGRSDAPTGSLDAYSYKSHADDLAELGKQLGCENIVLAGHDWGSVIASRFALYHPSFITHLILFVVPYLPPSPKYIDTTDLAKLVPTVTYQLQFGSAEGVVESHTQDKEGIHAFLNGLYGGATPEGKFAMDSTRGFDFEVATKLGHTRLLSQEELQYYVEEYSRNGLQGPCNYYRIRQQSWTDEQSLLAQGKEAVSIKCPVLYVHALADLVVTPEMAKAMVPFVPNLTVKEVEAGHWALWQKPVEVNGFLTEWLQQQGLVDVAKLPLRRRDEREQSGIHEAAAEERDDTHSIITPSKHTPRAFRVLRGSVSAGGPLRPFRLVKQDIVNLRRRYVSDWTIFNQLIFASAVYVFFTNLLPGITFASDLYVLTGKTWGTIEVVFSTGLCGIIFSLYAVPFLPFMAWSLIHAAWLHYILAIINAHDWTMRYVTTFATEIFSLLNSIIYFHKAIQELERAHDTLSFAAFLYAVIGAIGTMLLAIFLSTAESWKPLFHRYIRMGLAEYAAAISIIVFIAVPHIGELAHLDKMTLPVSNSFKPTSPDRDKFFVEFWTLPVGWVFAAIVPGIIITILFFFDHEVSSIICTIDRYGTRKPGGFAWDIILLGTTTALCGILGIPPANGLLPQAPLHSESLMHSEREQRTVITDGEEKIETHEVKRVYEQRWSSFLHAGAILLFVSPPFMKVLGLTPTSVLAGLFMFMGEQSLSVNPILYRTFYLLTPPSELPSLPSSLAKKPDDADINTSRTPPRPSYIPIHLYTVLQIVITVAIFIVTLTRGAPAFPVLIVALVPFRLLVMKRWWPREVLRFVDAWACREGTPEDDEDAESKKDKLSGDNIIGRAGQGTEADGIFPSQLDESGCGPSSSHSGTPAVISKATSHPGVIDITDRSDSGQEWVELEYRTRQDEELGQSIKGC
;
A
#
# COMPACT_ATOMS: atom_id res chain seq x y z
N MET A 1 -19.30 -35.35 7.40
CA MET A 1 -19.89 -34.37 8.34
C MET A 1 -18.75 -33.57 8.95
N SER A 2 -18.33 -32.47 8.31
CA SER A 2 -17.30 -31.58 8.83
C SER A 2 -17.93 -30.21 9.12
N SER A 3 -18.01 -29.86 10.39
CA SER A 3 -18.45 -28.55 10.87
C SER A 3 -17.45 -27.48 10.44
N SER A 4 -17.86 -26.61 9.51
CA SER A 4 -17.13 -25.42 9.11
C SER A 4 -17.16 -24.35 10.22
N ASN A 5 -16.05 -23.63 10.39
CA ASN A 5 -15.95 -22.43 11.22
C ASN A 5 -16.83 -21.30 10.64
N THR A 6 -18.15 -21.38 10.82
CA THR A 6 -19.08 -20.33 10.40
C THR A 6 -19.09 -19.21 11.42
N LEU A 7 -18.79 -17.99 10.97
CA LEU A 7 -19.01 -16.78 11.75
C LEU A 7 -20.44 -16.79 12.31
N ASP A 8 -20.58 -16.50 13.60
CA ASP A 8 -21.84 -16.55 14.32
C ASP A 8 -22.79 -15.44 13.83
N LYS A 9 -23.59 -15.74 12.80
CA LYS A 9 -24.59 -14.85 12.20
C LYS A 9 -26.00 -15.30 12.58
N ILE A 10 -26.94 -14.36 12.65
CA ILE A 10 -28.37 -14.65 12.82
C ILE A 10 -28.91 -15.33 11.56
N ASN A 11 -29.68 -16.40 11.74
CA ASN A 11 -30.42 -17.02 10.64
C ASN A 11 -31.68 -16.19 10.32
N VAL A 12 -31.94 -15.98 9.03
CA VAL A 12 -33.15 -15.27 8.56
C VAL A 12 -34.43 -16.04 8.89
N VAL A 13 -34.33 -17.37 8.99
CA VAL A 13 -35.42 -18.28 9.36
C VAL A 13 -35.21 -18.81 10.78
N ASN A 14 -36.19 -18.57 11.65
CA ASN A 14 -36.34 -19.21 12.97
C ASN A 14 -35.10 -19.21 13.90
N ASP A 15 -34.37 -18.09 13.98
CA ASP A 15 -33.28 -17.95 14.96
C ASP A 15 -33.84 -17.61 16.36
N PRO A 16 -33.54 -18.40 17.39
CA PRO A 16 -34.13 -18.21 18.73
C PRO A 16 -33.65 -16.95 19.45
N ARG A 17 -32.57 -16.31 19.00
CA ARG A 17 -32.00 -15.11 19.63
C ARG A 17 -32.74 -13.83 19.28
N ILE A 18 -33.57 -13.86 18.24
CA ILE A 18 -34.32 -12.70 17.77
C ILE A 18 -35.82 -12.94 17.89
N ARG A 19 -36.53 -11.93 18.37
CA ARG A 19 -37.99 -11.87 18.39
C ARG A 19 -38.45 -10.79 17.43
N ARG A 20 -39.36 -11.15 16.52
CA ARG A 20 -40.04 -10.17 15.66
C ARG A 20 -41.14 -9.49 16.46
N CYS A 21 -41.06 -8.18 16.59
CA CYS A 21 -42.01 -7.35 17.31
C CYS A 21 -42.57 -6.26 16.38
N SER A 22 -43.72 -5.72 16.76
CA SER A 22 -44.27 -4.53 16.13
C SER A 22 -44.74 -3.53 17.20
N ALA A 23 -44.68 -2.25 16.88
CA ALA A 23 -45.18 -1.18 17.74
C ALA A 23 -45.85 -0.09 16.91
N THR A 24 -46.91 0.50 17.44
CA THR A 24 -47.57 1.66 16.83
C THR A 24 -46.99 2.94 17.41
N ILE A 25 -46.36 3.72 16.56
CA ILE A 25 -45.60 4.93 16.89
C ILE A 25 -46.13 6.08 16.03
N ASN A 26 -46.62 7.15 16.66
CA ASN A 26 -47.13 8.34 15.96
C ASN A 26 -48.14 8.00 14.83
N GLY A 27 -48.98 6.98 15.04
CA GLY A 27 -49.96 6.52 14.05
C GLY A 27 -49.42 5.62 12.93
N LYS A 28 -48.14 5.22 12.99
CA LYS A 28 -47.46 4.31 12.05
C LYS A 28 -47.05 3.03 12.75
N THR A 29 -47.19 1.88 12.08
CA THR A 29 -46.71 0.59 12.60
C THR A 29 -45.27 0.35 12.15
N TYR A 30 -44.37 0.16 13.10
CA TYR A 30 -42.99 -0.26 12.83
C TYR A 30 -42.81 -1.73 13.19
N GLY A 31 -42.25 -2.51 12.26
CA GLY A 31 -41.67 -3.81 12.54
C GLY A 31 -40.22 -3.66 13.02
N TYR A 32 -39.82 -4.45 14.01
CA TYR A 32 -38.44 -4.50 14.46
C TYR A 32 -38.08 -5.88 15.02
N LEU A 33 -36.79 -6.20 14.94
CA LEU A 33 -36.18 -7.34 15.62
C LEU A 33 -35.69 -6.88 16.98
N LEU A 34 -36.18 -7.55 18.01
CA LEU A 34 -35.69 -7.41 19.38
C LEU A 34 -34.81 -8.61 19.72
N ALA A 35 -33.61 -8.34 20.20
CA ALA A 35 -32.72 -9.36 20.73
C ALA A 35 -32.20 -8.95 22.11
N GLU A 36 -32.25 -9.86 23.07
CA GLU A 36 -31.85 -9.61 24.46
C GLU A 36 -30.80 -10.63 24.91
N PRO A 37 -29.75 -10.20 25.63
CA PRO A 37 -28.72 -11.11 26.13
C PRO A 37 -29.21 -11.94 27.31
N GLU A 38 -28.73 -13.17 27.41
CA GLU A 38 -29.00 -14.06 28.54
C GLU A 38 -28.34 -13.47 29.82
N GLY A 39 -29.16 -13.13 30.82
CA GLY A 39 -28.70 -12.53 32.08
C GLY A 39 -28.94 -11.02 32.24
N GLY A 40 -29.72 -10.40 31.34
CA GLY A 40 -30.10 -8.99 31.40
C GLY A 40 -29.15 -8.08 30.63
N PHE A 41 -29.62 -6.87 30.29
CA PHE A 41 -28.89 -5.91 29.45
C PHE A 41 -28.42 -4.69 30.24
N THR A 42 -27.33 -4.07 29.79
CA THR A 42 -26.79 -2.84 30.39
C THR A 42 -27.24 -1.59 29.64
N ARG A 43 -27.34 -1.67 28.32
CA ARG A 43 -27.73 -0.58 27.43
C ARG A 43 -28.53 -1.12 26.24
N THR A 44 -29.23 -0.23 25.55
CA THR A 44 -29.95 -0.55 24.32
C THR A 44 -29.25 0.08 23.11
N VAL A 45 -29.02 -0.71 22.07
CA VAL A 45 -28.54 -0.24 20.77
C VAL A 45 -29.65 -0.35 19.72
N PHE A 46 -29.85 0.73 18.98
CA PHE A 46 -30.77 0.79 17.85
C PHE A 46 -29.98 0.69 16.55
N LEU A 47 -30.41 -0.19 15.66
CA LEU A 47 -29.76 -0.46 14.39
C LEU A 47 -30.71 -0.09 13.24
N ILE A 48 -30.29 0.89 12.43
CA ILE A 48 -31.08 1.46 11.33
C ILE A 48 -30.43 1.06 10.00
N HIS A 49 -31.14 0.26 9.21
CA HIS A 49 -30.65 -0.17 7.89
C HIS A 49 -30.82 0.92 6.82
N GLY A 50 -30.11 0.77 5.69
CA GLY A 50 -30.28 1.60 4.50
C GLY A 50 -30.91 0.86 3.33
N PHE A 51 -30.71 1.35 2.10
CA PHE A 51 -31.31 0.76 0.90
C PHE A 51 -30.33 -0.20 0.19
N PRO A 52 -30.80 -1.35 -0.35
CA PRO A 52 -32.11 -1.97 -0.24
C PRO A 52 -32.09 -3.02 0.89
N ASP A 53 -31.66 -2.63 2.08
CA ASP A 53 -31.49 -3.55 3.20
C ASP A 53 -32.75 -3.59 4.08
N LEU A 54 -32.77 -4.48 5.09
CA LEU A 54 -33.84 -4.62 6.08
C LEU A 54 -33.23 -4.69 7.50
N SER A 55 -34.04 -4.83 8.55
CA SER A 55 -33.54 -5.13 9.91
C SER A 55 -32.56 -6.31 9.95
N MET A 56 -32.74 -7.29 9.06
CA MET A 56 -31.89 -8.47 8.90
C MET A 56 -30.51 -8.17 8.28
N GLY A 57 -30.28 -6.94 7.79
CA GLY A 57 -28.97 -6.48 7.35
C GLY A 57 -27.92 -6.54 8.46
N TRP A 58 -28.36 -6.44 9.70
CA TRP A 58 -27.51 -6.47 10.90
C TRP A 58 -27.20 -7.88 11.42
N ARG A 59 -27.50 -8.94 10.67
CA ARG A 59 -27.34 -10.36 11.09
C ARG A 59 -25.94 -10.73 11.62
N TYR A 60 -24.89 -10.00 11.22
CA TYR A 60 -23.53 -10.20 11.72
C TYR A 60 -23.20 -9.36 12.96
N GLN A 61 -23.91 -8.27 13.20
CA GLN A 61 -23.67 -7.33 14.30
C GLN A 61 -24.57 -7.61 15.51
N ILE A 62 -25.79 -8.13 15.30
CA ILE A 62 -26.71 -8.49 16.40
C ILE A 62 -26.01 -9.42 17.42
N PRO A 63 -25.35 -10.54 17.03
CA PRO A 63 -24.69 -11.42 17.99
C PRO A 63 -23.53 -10.76 18.74
N LEU A 64 -22.85 -9.80 18.13
CA LEU A 64 -21.76 -9.05 18.76
C LEU A 64 -22.29 -8.18 19.91
N PHE A 65 -23.36 -7.43 19.66
CA PHE A 65 -23.96 -6.55 20.67
C PHE A 65 -24.56 -7.35 21.82
N LEU A 66 -25.20 -8.50 21.54
CA LEU A 66 -25.68 -9.42 22.57
C LEU A 66 -24.53 -9.91 23.46
N LYS A 67 -23.42 -10.37 22.87
CA LYS A 67 -22.22 -10.80 23.62
C LYS A 67 -21.60 -9.67 24.46
N SER A 68 -21.81 -8.42 24.04
CA SER A 68 -21.33 -7.24 24.75
C SER A 68 -22.31 -6.78 25.85
N GLY A 69 -23.42 -7.49 26.06
CA GLY A 69 -24.42 -7.19 27.09
C GLY A 69 -25.46 -6.13 26.68
N PHE A 70 -25.57 -5.82 25.39
CA PHE A 70 -26.53 -4.84 24.87
C PHE A 70 -27.83 -5.54 24.46
N ARG A 71 -28.95 -4.89 24.75
CA ARG A 71 -30.22 -5.16 24.09
C ARG A 71 -30.18 -4.55 22.69
N VAL A 72 -30.57 -5.31 21.67
CA VAL A 72 -30.53 -4.86 20.27
C VAL A 72 -31.95 -4.67 19.75
N VAL A 73 -32.19 -3.51 19.14
CA VAL A 73 -33.43 -3.16 18.44
C VAL A 73 -33.07 -2.83 17.00
N ALA A 74 -33.26 -3.79 16.08
CA ALA A 74 -33.03 -3.56 14.65
C ALA A 74 -34.36 -3.34 13.95
N ILE A 75 -34.61 -2.12 13.48
CA ILE A 75 -35.91 -1.73 12.92
C ILE A 75 -35.98 -2.07 11.43
N ASP A 76 -37.18 -2.31 10.91
CA ASP A 76 -37.47 -2.10 9.50
C ASP A 76 -37.93 -0.63 9.35
N CYS A 77 -37.26 0.16 8.52
CA CYS A 77 -37.63 1.56 8.29
C CYS A 77 -39.00 1.65 7.58
N ILE A 78 -39.72 2.78 7.71
CA ILE A 78 -41.00 2.98 7.02
C ILE A 78 -40.83 2.79 5.51
N GLY A 79 -41.75 2.07 4.89
CA GLY A 79 -41.66 1.62 3.50
C GLY A 79 -41.02 0.24 3.32
N TYR A 80 -40.35 -0.32 4.32
CA TYR A 80 -39.63 -1.59 4.21
C TYR A 80 -40.26 -2.72 5.01
N GLY A 81 -40.12 -3.94 4.48
CA GLY A 81 -40.40 -5.19 5.20
C GLY A 81 -41.76 -5.19 5.90
N ARG A 82 -41.74 -5.20 7.23
CA ARG A 82 -42.94 -5.30 8.08
C ARG A 82 -43.41 -4.00 8.69
N SER A 83 -42.78 -2.88 8.33
CA SER A 83 -43.24 -1.55 8.69
C SER A 83 -44.25 -1.05 7.67
N ASP A 84 -45.10 -0.12 8.08
CA ASP A 84 -46.07 0.49 7.19
C ASP A 84 -45.38 1.19 6.00
N ALA A 85 -46.05 1.21 4.85
CA ALA A 85 -45.61 1.90 3.64
C ALA A 85 -46.65 2.94 3.18
N PRO A 86 -46.74 4.11 3.82
CA PRO A 86 -47.72 5.15 3.46
C PRO A 86 -47.52 5.62 2.01
N THR A 87 -48.59 5.68 1.22
CA THR A 87 -48.52 6.01 -0.23
C THR A 87 -49.02 7.42 -0.57
N GLY A 88 -49.58 8.15 0.41
CA GLY A 88 -50.25 9.45 0.19
C GLY A 88 -49.48 10.71 0.65
N SER A 89 -48.44 10.58 1.49
CA SER A 89 -47.59 11.71 1.91
C SER A 89 -46.13 11.29 2.02
N LEU A 90 -45.24 12.15 1.53
CA LEU A 90 -43.79 12.00 1.66
C LEU A 90 -43.28 12.40 3.06
N ASP A 91 -44.08 13.12 3.85
CA ASP A 91 -43.70 13.59 5.20
C ASP A 91 -43.43 12.43 6.15
N ALA A 92 -44.10 11.29 5.94
CA ALA A 92 -43.87 10.08 6.72
C ALA A 92 -42.46 9.51 6.55
N TYR A 93 -41.77 9.86 5.46
CA TYR A 93 -40.42 9.40 5.12
C TYR A 93 -39.34 10.45 5.41
N SER A 94 -39.68 11.66 5.90
CA SER A 94 -38.69 12.69 6.18
C SER A 94 -37.74 12.27 7.31
N TYR A 95 -36.48 12.74 7.26
CA TYR A 95 -35.50 12.39 8.30
C TYR A 95 -35.95 12.79 9.70
N LYS A 96 -36.69 13.90 9.82
CA LYS A 96 -37.25 14.37 11.09
C LYS A 96 -38.34 13.42 11.58
N SER A 97 -39.25 13.00 10.71
CA SER A 97 -40.32 12.03 11.02
C SER A 97 -39.72 10.73 11.59
N HIS A 98 -38.69 10.20 10.93
CA HIS A 98 -37.96 9.03 11.43
C HIS A 98 -37.26 9.27 12.77
N ALA A 99 -36.62 10.42 12.95
CA ALA A 99 -35.96 10.76 14.20
C ALA A 99 -36.95 10.81 15.38
N ASP A 100 -38.11 11.43 15.18
CA ASP A 100 -39.17 11.55 16.17
C ASP A 100 -39.80 10.19 16.50
N ASP A 101 -40.02 9.34 15.50
CA ASP A 101 -40.53 7.99 15.70
C ASP A 101 -39.57 7.11 16.50
N LEU A 102 -38.27 7.20 16.23
CA LEU A 102 -37.26 6.42 16.95
C LEU A 102 -37.17 6.81 18.42
N ALA A 103 -37.34 8.09 18.71
CA ALA A 103 -37.34 8.60 20.09
C ALA A 103 -38.57 8.07 20.84
N GLU A 104 -39.72 8.03 20.16
CA GLU A 104 -40.96 7.49 20.74
C GLU A 104 -40.88 5.97 20.94
N LEU A 105 -40.32 5.22 19.98
CA LEU A 105 -40.05 3.78 20.17
C LEU A 105 -39.12 3.54 21.36
N GLY A 106 -38.07 4.36 21.49
CA GLY A 106 -37.16 4.31 22.63
C GLY A 106 -37.89 4.49 23.97
N LYS A 107 -38.79 5.47 24.06
CA LYS A 107 -39.61 5.72 25.26
C LYS A 107 -40.55 4.56 25.56
N GLN A 108 -41.24 4.02 24.55
CA GLN A 108 -42.14 2.86 24.72
C GLN A 108 -41.38 1.61 25.21
N LEU A 109 -40.12 1.44 24.79
CA LEU A 109 -39.23 0.36 25.24
C LEU A 109 -38.52 0.66 26.57
N GLY A 110 -38.87 1.76 27.25
CA GLY A 110 -38.32 2.17 28.54
C GLY A 110 -36.85 2.61 28.49
N CYS A 111 -36.36 3.11 27.34
CA CYS A 111 -35.01 3.62 27.22
C CYS A 111 -34.94 5.08 27.70
N GLU A 112 -33.97 5.41 28.55
CA GLU A 112 -33.64 6.81 28.86
C GLU A 112 -32.63 7.38 27.86
N ASN A 113 -31.71 6.53 27.40
CA ASN A 113 -30.61 6.88 26.50
C ASN A 113 -30.23 5.66 25.65
N ILE A 114 -29.85 5.88 24.40
CA ILE A 114 -29.51 4.80 23.45
C ILE A 114 -28.14 4.98 22.80
N VAL A 115 -27.60 3.87 22.29
CA VAL A 115 -26.54 3.85 21.27
C VAL A 115 -27.22 3.66 19.91
N LEU A 116 -26.79 4.42 18.90
CA LEU A 116 -27.42 4.38 17.58
C LEU A 116 -26.42 4.01 16.51
N ALA A 117 -26.77 3.07 15.64
CA ALA A 117 -25.98 2.71 14.47
C ALA A 117 -26.83 2.79 13.19
N GLY A 118 -26.26 3.39 12.14
CA GLY A 118 -26.89 3.52 10.84
C GLY A 118 -25.99 3.02 9.71
N HIS A 119 -26.58 2.41 8.68
CA HIS A 119 -25.93 2.08 7.41
C HIS A 119 -26.65 2.75 6.24
N ASP A 120 -25.90 3.31 5.29
CA ASP A 120 -26.46 4.00 4.10
C ASP A 120 -27.51 5.09 4.48
N TRP A 121 -28.76 5.05 4.01
CA TRP A 121 -29.82 5.96 4.45
C TRP A 121 -30.08 5.90 5.95
N GLY A 122 -29.83 4.74 6.57
CA GLY A 122 -29.84 4.61 8.02
C GLY A 122 -28.80 5.48 8.71
N SER A 123 -27.61 5.69 8.12
CA SER A 123 -26.61 6.65 8.63
C SER A 123 -27.11 8.09 8.53
N VAL A 124 -27.83 8.41 7.46
CA VAL A 124 -28.44 9.72 7.25
C VAL A 124 -29.47 9.98 8.36
N ILE A 125 -30.39 9.04 8.61
CA ILE A 125 -31.42 9.12 9.65
C ILE A 125 -30.79 9.17 11.04
N ALA A 126 -29.82 8.29 11.33
CA ALA A 126 -29.14 8.23 12.62
C ALA A 126 -28.44 9.55 12.96
N SER A 127 -27.84 10.20 11.95
CA SER A 127 -27.23 11.52 12.14
C SER A 127 -28.28 12.59 12.48
N ARG A 128 -29.48 12.55 11.88
CA ARG A 128 -30.56 13.52 12.18
C ARG A 128 -31.17 13.27 13.55
N PHE A 129 -31.29 12.01 13.96
CA PHE A 129 -31.65 11.66 15.32
C PHE A 129 -30.72 12.35 16.33
N ALA A 130 -29.41 12.31 16.08
CA ALA A 130 -28.44 12.95 16.95
C ALA A 130 -28.54 14.49 17.00
N LEU A 131 -29.13 15.12 15.99
CA LEU A 131 -29.38 16.57 15.96
C LEU A 131 -30.70 16.96 16.63
N TYR A 132 -31.79 16.23 16.35
CA TYR A 132 -33.13 16.53 16.89
C TYR A 132 -33.32 16.04 18.33
N HIS A 133 -32.69 14.92 18.71
CA HIS A 133 -32.80 14.30 20.03
C HIS A 133 -31.42 14.11 20.70
N PRO A 134 -30.59 15.17 20.84
CA PRO A 134 -29.21 15.06 21.30
C PRO A 134 -29.08 14.57 22.74
N SER A 135 -30.11 14.77 23.57
CA SER A 135 -30.13 14.32 24.97
C SER A 135 -30.51 12.85 25.12
N PHE A 136 -30.99 12.19 24.06
CA PHE A 136 -31.44 10.79 24.09
C PHE A 136 -30.41 9.82 23.49
N ILE A 137 -29.35 10.35 22.87
CA ILE A 137 -28.26 9.59 22.27
C ILE A 137 -26.99 9.72 23.10
N THR A 138 -26.31 8.60 23.31
CA THR A 138 -25.01 8.59 24.00
C THR A 138 -23.84 8.41 23.03
N HIS A 139 -24.02 7.59 21.99
CA HIS A 139 -22.98 7.21 21.05
C HIS A 139 -23.61 6.96 19.67
N LEU A 140 -22.93 7.39 18.61
CA LEU A 140 -23.39 7.26 17.23
C LEU A 140 -22.37 6.45 16.41
N ILE A 141 -22.88 5.55 15.56
CA ILE A 141 -22.07 4.72 14.67
C ILE A 141 -22.62 4.87 13.25
N LEU A 142 -21.79 5.29 12.32
CA LEU A 142 -22.16 5.55 10.92
C LEU A 142 -21.36 4.65 9.99
N PHE A 143 -22.06 3.89 9.15
CA PHE A 143 -21.42 3.04 8.14
C PHE A 143 -21.63 3.62 6.74
N VAL A 144 -20.53 3.69 5.98
CA VAL A 144 -20.45 4.06 4.56
C VAL A 144 -20.81 5.53 4.29
N VAL A 145 -22.04 5.95 4.56
CA VAL A 145 -22.48 7.33 4.33
C VAL A 145 -22.08 8.22 5.53
N PRO A 146 -21.29 9.29 5.31
CA PRO A 146 -20.86 10.19 6.37
C PRO A 146 -21.97 11.15 6.78
N TYR A 147 -21.79 11.84 7.90
CA TYR A 147 -22.66 12.95 8.27
C TYR A 147 -22.47 14.13 7.31
N LEU A 148 -23.54 14.50 6.60
CA LEU A 148 -23.59 15.71 5.78
C LEU A 148 -24.40 16.79 6.51
N PRO A 149 -23.81 17.96 6.81
CA PRO A 149 -24.51 19.02 7.54
C PRO A 149 -25.64 19.63 6.69
N PRO A 150 -26.73 20.11 7.33
CA PRO A 150 -27.79 20.85 6.65
C PRO A 150 -27.26 22.03 5.82
N SER A 151 -27.79 22.19 4.59
CA SER A 151 -27.41 23.27 3.68
C SER A 151 -28.42 24.42 3.74
N PRO A 152 -27.99 25.71 3.80
CA PRO A 152 -28.91 26.84 3.76
C PRO A 152 -29.60 27.00 2.39
N LYS A 153 -29.02 26.45 1.32
CA LYS A 153 -29.55 26.52 -0.04
C LYS A 153 -30.08 25.15 -0.47
N TYR A 154 -31.32 25.13 -0.95
CA TYR A 154 -31.88 23.95 -1.60
C TYR A 154 -31.17 23.69 -2.93
N ILE A 155 -30.78 22.44 -3.15
CA ILE A 155 -30.21 21.95 -4.41
C ILE A 155 -31.05 20.74 -4.82
N ASP A 156 -31.67 20.85 -5.99
CA ASP A 156 -32.43 19.77 -6.59
C ASP A 156 -31.54 18.57 -6.95
N THR A 157 -32.10 17.36 -7.00
CA THR A 157 -31.35 16.15 -7.36
C THR A 157 -30.72 16.26 -8.74
N THR A 158 -31.35 16.96 -9.69
CA THR A 158 -30.81 17.16 -11.05
C THR A 158 -29.56 18.00 -11.06
N ASP A 159 -29.53 19.06 -10.24
CA ASP A 159 -28.36 19.93 -10.12
C ASP A 159 -27.28 19.29 -9.26
N LEU A 160 -27.67 18.51 -8.25
CA LEU A 160 -26.74 17.72 -7.46
C LEU A 160 -26.00 16.67 -8.30
N ALA A 161 -26.70 15.98 -9.20
CA ALA A 161 -26.10 14.99 -10.11
C ALA A 161 -25.04 15.61 -11.04
N LYS A 162 -25.17 16.90 -11.40
CA LYS A 162 -24.15 17.63 -12.17
C LYS A 162 -22.90 17.93 -11.35
N LEU A 163 -23.06 18.20 -10.05
CA LEU A 163 -21.97 18.52 -9.13
C LEU A 163 -21.25 17.26 -8.64
N VAL A 164 -22.01 16.20 -8.38
CA VAL A 164 -21.51 14.92 -7.86
C VAL A 164 -22.04 13.81 -8.77
N PRO A 165 -21.31 13.43 -9.83
CA PRO A 165 -21.80 12.46 -10.81
C PRO A 165 -22.15 11.08 -10.23
N THR A 166 -21.54 10.69 -9.10
CA THR A 166 -21.81 9.39 -8.43
C THR A 166 -23.20 9.29 -7.81
N VAL A 167 -23.96 10.39 -7.70
CA VAL A 167 -25.36 10.34 -7.22
C VAL A 167 -26.40 10.39 -8.35
N THR A 168 -25.98 10.27 -9.61
CA THR A 168 -26.89 10.38 -10.77
C THR A 168 -27.98 9.31 -10.77
N TYR A 169 -27.70 8.10 -10.30
CA TYR A 169 -28.69 7.02 -10.16
C TYR A 169 -29.93 7.43 -9.33
N GLN A 170 -29.80 8.41 -8.43
CA GLN A 170 -30.91 8.90 -7.61
C GLN A 170 -32.02 9.53 -8.47
N LEU A 171 -31.69 10.05 -9.67
CA LEU A 171 -32.69 10.54 -10.63
C LEU A 171 -33.59 9.42 -11.14
N GLN A 172 -33.03 8.23 -11.37
CA GLN A 172 -33.80 7.08 -11.80
C GLN A 172 -34.63 6.52 -10.63
N PHE A 173 -34.03 6.40 -9.44
CA PHE A 173 -34.69 5.76 -8.28
C PHE A 173 -35.76 6.65 -7.65
N GLY A 174 -35.57 7.98 -7.71
CA GLY A 174 -36.54 8.99 -7.28
C GLY A 174 -37.46 9.48 -8.39
N SER A 175 -37.42 8.91 -9.60
CA SER A 175 -38.20 9.39 -10.75
C SER A 175 -39.70 9.43 -10.45
N ALA A 176 -40.37 10.50 -10.85
CA ALA A 176 -41.82 10.63 -10.77
C ALA A 176 -42.56 9.62 -11.67
N GLU A 177 -41.89 9.12 -12.71
CA GLU A 177 -42.43 8.09 -13.62
C GLU A 177 -42.41 6.68 -13.00
N GLY A 178 -41.75 6.50 -11.85
CA GLY A 178 -41.71 5.21 -11.16
C GLY A 178 -40.96 4.13 -11.95
N VAL A 179 -39.80 4.48 -12.52
CA VAL A 179 -39.03 3.59 -13.41
C VAL A 179 -38.65 2.28 -12.70
N VAL A 180 -38.20 2.34 -11.45
CA VAL A 180 -37.86 1.14 -10.68
C VAL A 180 -39.11 0.35 -10.38
N GLU A 181 -40.14 1.01 -9.88
CA GLU A 181 -41.39 0.37 -9.47
C GLU A 181 -42.07 -0.35 -10.64
N SER A 182 -42.05 0.22 -11.85
CA SER A 182 -42.63 -0.40 -13.05
C SER A 182 -41.98 -1.74 -13.43
N HIS A 183 -40.71 -1.94 -13.08
CA HIS A 183 -39.94 -3.17 -13.37
C HIS A 183 -39.88 -4.16 -12.19
N THR A 184 -40.46 -3.81 -11.03
CA THR A 184 -40.43 -4.63 -9.81
C THR A 184 -41.85 -4.87 -9.26
N GLN A 185 -42.83 -5.09 -10.14
CA GLN A 185 -44.23 -5.36 -9.76
C GLN A 185 -44.44 -6.79 -9.26
N ASP A 186 -43.61 -7.72 -9.75
CA ASP A 186 -43.63 -9.14 -9.46
C ASP A 186 -42.37 -9.57 -8.66
N LYS A 187 -42.42 -10.78 -8.08
CA LYS A 187 -41.32 -11.29 -7.25
C LYS A 187 -40.06 -11.52 -8.07
N GLU A 188 -40.21 -11.89 -9.33
CA GLU A 188 -39.14 -12.12 -10.28
C GLU A 188 -38.42 -10.81 -10.61
N GLY A 189 -39.16 -9.72 -10.87
CA GLY A 189 -38.60 -8.39 -11.05
C GLY A 189 -37.87 -7.88 -9.80
N ILE A 190 -38.48 -8.05 -8.61
CA ILE A 190 -37.84 -7.72 -7.32
C ILE A 190 -36.56 -8.53 -7.12
N HIS A 191 -36.59 -9.84 -7.40
CA HIS A 191 -35.42 -10.72 -7.31
C HIS A 191 -34.31 -10.25 -8.25
N ALA A 192 -34.60 -9.97 -9.51
CA ALA A 192 -33.61 -9.49 -10.48
C ALA A 192 -32.99 -8.15 -10.04
N PHE A 193 -33.81 -7.23 -9.55
CA PHE A 193 -33.38 -5.93 -9.04
C PHE A 193 -32.45 -6.07 -7.83
N LEU A 194 -32.87 -6.79 -6.79
CA LEU A 194 -32.08 -7.03 -5.58
C LEU A 194 -30.79 -7.80 -5.88
N ASN A 195 -30.86 -8.85 -6.70
CA ASN A 195 -29.68 -9.62 -7.11
C ASN A 195 -28.65 -8.73 -7.82
N GLY A 196 -29.10 -7.80 -8.68
CA GLY A 196 -28.24 -6.83 -9.34
C GLY A 196 -27.62 -5.81 -8.39
N LEU A 197 -28.39 -5.27 -7.45
CA LEU A 197 -27.88 -4.32 -6.46
C LEU A 197 -26.83 -4.97 -5.55
N TYR A 198 -27.03 -6.21 -5.13
CA TYR A 198 -26.05 -6.96 -4.34
C TYR A 198 -24.85 -7.48 -5.16
N GLY A 199 -24.58 -6.91 -6.34
CA GLY A 199 -23.37 -7.23 -7.11
C GLY A 199 -23.44 -8.53 -7.90
N GLY A 200 -24.64 -8.99 -8.27
CA GLY A 200 -24.82 -10.00 -9.31
C GLY A 200 -24.17 -9.52 -10.61
N ALA A 201 -23.45 -10.41 -11.28
CA ALA A 201 -22.72 -10.12 -12.51
C ALA A 201 -23.10 -11.12 -13.61
N THR A 202 -23.06 -10.68 -14.87
CA THR A 202 -23.18 -11.60 -16.02
C THR A 202 -21.91 -12.47 -16.13
N PRO A 203 -21.94 -13.58 -16.89
CA PRO A 203 -20.75 -14.38 -17.16
C PRO A 203 -19.59 -13.59 -17.77
N GLU A 204 -19.88 -12.51 -18.49
CA GLU A 204 -18.92 -11.58 -19.09
C GLU A 204 -18.40 -10.52 -18.11
N GLY A 205 -18.83 -10.55 -16.84
CA GLY A 205 -18.38 -9.63 -15.78
C GLY A 205 -19.05 -8.27 -15.79
N LYS A 206 -20.24 -8.12 -16.42
CA LYS A 206 -21.01 -6.87 -16.38
C LYS A 206 -21.92 -6.83 -15.16
N PHE A 207 -21.99 -5.68 -14.50
CA PHE A 207 -22.91 -5.41 -13.39
C PHE A 207 -24.13 -4.63 -13.88
N ALA A 208 -25.28 -4.81 -13.24
CA ALA A 208 -26.49 -4.06 -13.57
C ALA A 208 -26.54 -2.66 -12.92
N MET A 209 -25.76 -2.41 -11.87
CA MET A 209 -25.75 -1.13 -11.15
C MET A 209 -24.52 -0.30 -11.53
N ASP A 210 -24.76 0.95 -11.94
CA ASP A 210 -23.74 2.00 -12.15
C ASP A 210 -24.23 3.29 -11.48
N SER A 211 -23.41 3.90 -10.62
CA SER A 211 -23.81 5.09 -9.86
C SER A 211 -24.00 6.34 -10.74
N THR A 212 -23.36 6.38 -11.91
CA THR A 212 -23.43 7.49 -12.87
C THR A 212 -24.53 7.32 -13.92
N ARG A 213 -24.97 6.09 -14.21
CA ARG A 213 -25.98 5.79 -15.24
C ARG A 213 -27.30 5.27 -14.68
N GLY A 214 -27.28 4.71 -13.48
CA GLY A 214 -28.40 4.03 -12.85
C GLY A 214 -28.35 2.51 -12.98
N PHE A 215 -29.50 1.89 -12.77
CA PHE A 215 -29.73 0.46 -12.84
C PHE A 215 -30.23 0.04 -14.23
N ASP A 216 -29.55 -0.95 -14.81
CA ASP A 216 -29.88 -1.54 -16.11
C ASP A 216 -30.73 -2.82 -15.92
N PHE A 217 -32.03 -2.68 -16.19
CA PHE A 217 -33.00 -3.77 -16.07
C PHE A 217 -32.84 -4.86 -17.14
N GLU A 218 -32.30 -4.53 -18.33
CA GLU A 218 -32.05 -5.54 -19.36
C GLU A 218 -30.92 -6.47 -18.96
N VAL A 219 -29.85 -5.90 -18.38
CA VAL A 219 -28.72 -6.67 -17.84
C VAL A 219 -29.14 -7.47 -16.61
N ALA A 220 -30.01 -6.92 -15.75
CA ALA A 220 -30.48 -7.57 -14.52
C ALA A 220 -31.08 -8.96 -14.76
N THR A 221 -31.80 -9.16 -15.87
CA THR A 221 -32.40 -10.45 -16.24
C THR A 221 -31.38 -11.55 -16.58
N LYS A 222 -30.13 -11.18 -16.87
CA LYS A 222 -29.06 -12.08 -17.33
C LYS A 222 -27.98 -12.32 -16.26
N LEU A 223 -28.18 -11.81 -15.05
CA LEU A 223 -27.20 -11.91 -13.97
C LEU A 223 -27.15 -13.31 -13.37
N GLY A 224 -25.93 -13.76 -13.03
CA GLY A 224 -25.75 -14.86 -12.11
C GLY A 224 -26.12 -14.46 -10.67
N HIS A 225 -26.22 -15.45 -9.79
CA HIS A 225 -26.50 -15.22 -8.37
C HIS A 225 -25.40 -14.37 -7.69
N THR A 226 -25.81 -13.42 -6.86
CA THR A 226 -24.90 -12.60 -6.04
C THR A 226 -24.00 -13.46 -5.15
N ARG A 227 -22.80 -12.94 -4.86
CA ARG A 227 -21.87 -13.55 -3.90
C ARG A 227 -22.07 -13.06 -2.46
N LEU A 228 -22.88 -12.01 -2.25
CA LEU A 228 -23.06 -11.38 -0.94
C LEU A 228 -24.11 -12.08 -0.07
N LEU A 229 -25.10 -12.69 -0.70
CA LEU A 229 -26.21 -13.37 -0.05
C LEU A 229 -26.28 -14.81 -0.54
N SER A 230 -26.69 -15.70 0.36
CA SER A 230 -27.14 -17.03 -0.03
C SER A 230 -28.51 -16.94 -0.72
N GLN A 231 -28.89 -18.02 -1.41
CA GLN A 231 -30.19 -18.10 -2.08
C GLN A 231 -31.36 -17.98 -1.10
N GLU A 232 -31.25 -18.56 0.10
CA GLU A 232 -32.25 -18.45 1.17
C GLU A 232 -32.36 -17.02 1.71
N GLU A 233 -31.23 -16.34 1.92
CA GLU A 233 -31.22 -14.94 2.35
C GLU A 233 -31.85 -14.05 1.27
N LEU A 234 -31.41 -14.16 0.01
CA LEU A 234 -31.97 -13.36 -1.08
C LEU A 234 -33.49 -13.58 -1.22
N GLN A 235 -33.94 -14.83 -1.12
CA GLN A 235 -35.36 -15.18 -1.16
C GLN A 235 -36.14 -14.52 -0.01
N TYR A 236 -35.57 -14.49 1.20
CA TYR A 236 -36.17 -13.77 2.33
C TYR A 236 -36.34 -12.27 2.03
N TYR A 237 -35.33 -11.61 1.46
CA TYR A 237 -35.46 -10.21 1.06
C TYR A 237 -36.56 -10.03 0.00
N VAL A 238 -36.61 -10.89 -1.02
CA VAL A 238 -37.66 -10.84 -2.05
C VAL A 238 -39.05 -10.98 -1.43
N GLU A 239 -39.22 -11.90 -0.48
CA GLU A 239 -40.50 -12.11 0.22
C GLU A 239 -40.91 -10.90 1.05
N GLU A 240 -40.01 -10.35 1.84
CA GLU A 240 -40.32 -9.19 2.69
C GLU A 240 -40.53 -7.91 1.85
N TYR A 241 -39.78 -7.70 0.76
CA TYR A 241 -40.03 -6.61 -0.19
C TYR A 241 -41.34 -6.78 -0.96
N SER A 242 -41.75 -8.01 -1.28
CA SER A 242 -43.01 -8.27 -2.00
C SER A 242 -44.27 -7.91 -1.21
N ARG A 243 -44.16 -7.64 0.10
CA ARG A 243 -45.30 -7.21 0.94
C ARG A 243 -45.80 -5.82 0.56
N ASN A 244 -44.87 -4.88 0.41
CA ASN A 244 -45.15 -3.45 0.21
C ASN A 244 -44.66 -2.92 -1.14
N GLY A 245 -43.84 -3.70 -1.86
CA GLY A 245 -43.19 -3.27 -3.10
C GLY A 245 -42.03 -2.29 -2.87
N LEU A 246 -41.55 -1.68 -3.96
CA LEU A 246 -40.38 -0.78 -3.96
C LEU A 246 -40.74 0.71 -3.90
N GLN A 247 -42.03 1.07 -3.92
CA GLN A 247 -42.47 2.47 -3.87
C GLN A 247 -42.01 3.18 -2.58
N GLY A 248 -42.26 2.57 -1.42
CA GLY A 248 -41.83 3.12 -0.12
C GLY A 248 -40.31 3.33 -0.04
N PRO A 249 -39.50 2.31 -0.35
CA PRO A 249 -38.04 2.43 -0.44
C PRO A 249 -37.57 3.51 -1.42
N CYS A 250 -38.21 3.64 -2.59
CA CYS A 250 -37.91 4.70 -3.56
C CYS A 250 -38.26 6.11 -3.07
N ASN A 251 -39.20 6.27 -2.14
CA ASN A 251 -39.56 7.59 -1.60
C ASN A 251 -38.41 8.26 -0.82
N TYR A 252 -37.42 7.51 -0.33
CA TYR A 252 -36.20 8.07 0.29
C TYR A 252 -35.37 8.91 -0.70
N TYR A 253 -35.52 8.67 -2.01
CA TYR A 253 -34.91 9.48 -3.06
C TYR A 253 -35.78 10.67 -3.48
N ARG A 254 -37.04 10.75 -3.04
CA ARG A 254 -38.02 11.82 -3.37
C ARG A 254 -38.16 12.88 -2.28
N ILE A 255 -37.73 12.59 -1.05
CA ILE A 255 -37.96 13.42 0.15
C ILE A 255 -36.96 14.57 0.31
N ARG A 256 -36.10 14.86 -0.68
CA ARG A 256 -35.00 15.82 -0.55
C ARG A 256 -35.48 17.24 -0.19
N GLN A 257 -36.53 17.72 -0.87
CA GLN A 257 -37.10 19.05 -0.62
C GLN A 257 -37.77 19.14 0.75
N GLN A 258 -38.54 18.10 1.13
CA GLN A 258 -39.21 18.05 2.42
C GLN A 258 -38.18 18.03 3.56
N SER A 259 -37.17 17.16 3.45
CA SER A 259 -36.11 17.04 4.47
C SER A 259 -35.28 18.31 4.59
N TRP A 260 -34.97 18.98 3.47
CA TRP A 260 -34.31 20.29 3.50
C TRP A 260 -35.15 21.32 4.27
N THR A 261 -36.47 21.35 4.03
CA THR A 261 -37.39 22.29 4.70
C THR A 261 -37.43 22.07 6.21
N ASP A 262 -37.48 20.81 6.65
CA ASP A 262 -37.45 20.44 8.07
C ASP A 262 -36.13 20.85 8.75
N GLU A 263 -35.00 20.69 8.04
CA GLU A 263 -33.66 20.99 8.54
C GLU A 263 -33.36 22.50 8.67
N GLN A 264 -34.10 23.39 7.98
CA GLN A 264 -33.95 24.85 8.12
C GLN A 264 -34.16 25.32 9.56
N SER A 265 -35.03 24.62 10.30
CA SER A 265 -35.28 24.90 11.72
C SER A 265 -34.04 24.68 12.61
N LEU A 266 -33.15 23.75 12.23
CA LEU A 266 -31.87 23.50 12.92
C LEU A 266 -30.86 24.59 12.58
N LEU A 267 -30.78 25.00 11.31
CA LEU A 267 -29.88 26.08 10.88
C LEU A 267 -30.21 27.42 11.56
N ALA A 268 -31.50 27.71 11.76
CA ALA A 268 -31.95 28.91 12.47
C ALA A 268 -31.48 28.98 13.93
N GLN A 269 -31.21 27.82 14.56
CA GLN A 269 -30.71 27.73 15.95
C GLN A 269 -29.19 27.93 16.05
N GLY A 270 -28.49 28.09 14.91
CA GLY A 270 -27.07 28.39 14.84
C GLY A 270 -26.18 27.15 14.72
N LYS A 271 -24.86 27.40 14.64
CA LYS A 271 -23.85 26.39 14.30
C LYS A 271 -23.77 25.24 15.32
N GLU A 272 -24.11 25.48 16.59
CA GLU A 272 -24.09 24.43 17.61
C GLU A 272 -25.23 23.41 17.44
N ALA A 273 -26.37 23.81 16.86
CA ALA A 273 -27.51 22.94 16.64
C ALA A 273 -27.29 21.95 15.47
N VAL A 274 -26.34 22.25 14.59
CA VAL A 274 -25.93 21.38 13.48
C VAL A 274 -24.63 20.62 13.77
N SER A 275 -24.18 20.58 15.03
CA SER A 275 -23.00 19.82 15.45
C SER A 275 -23.41 18.60 16.28
N ILE A 276 -22.86 17.43 15.96
CA ILE A 276 -23.12 16.19 16.69
C ILE A 276 -22.20 16.13 17.92
N LYS A 277 -22.77 16.25 19.12
CA LYS A 277 -22.01 16.38 20.37
C LYS A 277 -21.52 15.05 20.94
N CYS A 278 -22.25 13.96 20.70
CA CYS A 278 -21.87 12.64 21.19
C CYS A 278 -20.66 12.06 20.44
N PRO A 279 -19.91 11.09 21.02
CA PRO A 279 -18.87 10.37 20.30
C PRO A 279 -19.41 9.64 19.07
N VAL A 280 -18.72 9.79 17.94
CA VAL A 280 -19.11 9.20 16.66
C VAL A 280 -18.03 8.27 16.14
N LEU A 281 -18.39 7.03 15.82
CA LEU A 281 -17.58 6.13 15.00
C LEU A 281 -18.09 6.19 13.56
N TYR A 282 -17.23 6.57 12.62
CA TYR A 282 -17.51 6.47 11.19
C TYR A 282 -16.64 5.38 10.56
N VAL A 283 -17.28 4.43 9.87
CA VAL A 283 -16.60 3.36 9.13
C VAL A 283 -16.73 3.65 7.63
N HIS A 284 -15.62 4.06 7.02
CA HIS A 284 -15.51 4.41 5.61
C HIS A 284 -15.20 3.19 4.75
N ALA A 285 -15.98 2.97 3.69
CA ALA A 285 -15.77 1.91 2.72
C ALA A 285 -14.97 2.43 1.51
N LEU A 286 -13.73 1.96 1.36
CA LEU A 286 -12.77 2.52 0.39
C LEU A 286 -13.10 2.21 -1.09
N ALA A 287 -13.89 1.16 -1.35
CA ALA A 287 -14.28 0.73 -2.69
C ALA A 287 -15.78 0.96 -2.96
N ASP A 288 -16.39 1.94 -2.28
CA ASP A 288 -17.80 2.30 -2.48
C ASP A 288 -18.04 2.99 -3.83
N LEU A 289 -19.17 2.66 -4.48
CA LEU A 289 -19.52 3.20 -5.80
C LEU A 289 -20.16 4.59 -5.73
N VAL A 290 -20.62 5.02 -4.54
CA VAL A 290 -21.46 6.21 -4.35
C VAL A 290 -20.73 7.27 -3.54
N VAL A 291 -20.18 6.89 -2.38
CA VAL A 291 -19.54 7.79 -1.42
C VAL A 291 -18.06 7.92 -1.73
N THR A 292 -17.61 9.15 -1.99
CA THR A 292 -16.19 9.44 -2.19
C THR A 292 -15.50 9.85 -0.88
N PRO A 293 -14.16 9.72 -0.79
CA PRO A 293 -13.40 10.17 0.38
C PRO A 293 -13.59 11.66 0.71
N GLU A 294 -13.86 12.51 -0.29
CA GLU A 294 -14.12 13.94 -0.12
C GLU A 294 -15.41 14.19 0.67
N MET A 295 -16.46 13.40 0.42
CA MET A 295 -17.73 13.49 1.14
C MET A 295 -17.54 13.20 2.64
N ALA A 296 -16.64 12.28 2.98
CA ALA A 296 -16.33 11.96 4.38
C ALA A 296 -15.61 13.10 5.11
N LYS A 297 -14.81 13.93 4.41
CA LYS A 297 -14.12 15.08 5.01
C LYS A 297 -15.08 16.19 5.45
N ALA A 298 -16.26 16.28 4.83
CA ALA A 298 -17.25 17.32 5.14
C ALA A 298 -17.80 17.25 6.57
N MET A 299 -17.75 16.08 7.22
CA MET A 299 -18.28 15.91 8.59
C MET A 299 -17.32 16.40 9.68
N VAL A 300 -16.01 16.43 9.41
CA VAL A 300 -14.95 16.70 10.40
C VAL A 300 -15.18 18.00 11.19
N PRO A 301 -15.59 19.13 10.58
CA PRO A 301 -15.80 20.37 11.32
C PRO A 301 -17.02 20.38 12.25
N PHE A 302 -17.94 19.41 12.09
CA PHE A 302 -19.23 19.38 12.80
C PHE A 302 -19.32 18.26 13.83
N VAL A 303 -18.32 17.37 13.88
CA VAL A 303 -18.26 16.23 14.80
C VAL A 303 -16.96 16.30 15.61
N PRO A 304 -16.95 16.98 16.77
CA PRO A 304 -15.73 17.16 17.57
C PRO A 304 -15.12 15.84 18.07
N ASN A 305 -15.95 14.84 18.37
CA ASN A 305 -15.54 13.54 18.92
C ASN A 305 -15.62 12.43 17.86
N LEU A 306 -14.98 12.64 16.71
CA LEU A 306 -15.01 11.73 15.57
C LEU A 306 -13.87 10.70 15.63
N THR A 307 -14.22 9.43 15.53
CA THR A 307 -13.30 8.32 15.25
C THR A 307 -13.58 7.81 13.85
N VAL A 308 -12.57 7.80 12.97
CA VAL A 308 -12.70 7.25 11.61
C VAL A 308 -11.94 5.92 11.53
N LYS A 309 -12.61 4.89 10.99
CA LYS A 309 -12.01 3.61 10.62
C LYS A 309 -12.29 3.37 9.13
N GLU A 310 -11.34 2.77 8.43
CA GLU A 310 -11.46 2.49 7.00
C GLU A 310 -11.50 0.98 6.78
N VAL A 311 -12.25 0.53 5.78
CA VAL A 311 -12.37 -0.88 5.41
C VAL A 311 -12.33 -1.02 3.90
N GLU A 312 -11.51 -1.94 3.39
CA GLU A 312 -11.45 -2.28 1.96
C GLU A 312 -12.64 -3.15 1.55
N ALA A 313 -13.80 -2.49 1.46
CA ALA A 313 -15.07 -3.05 1.06
C ALA A 313 -15.82 -2.04 0.18
N GLY A 314 -16.81 -2.54 -0.57
CA GLY A 314 -17.83 -1.70 -1.20
C GLY A 314 -18.97 -1.37 -0.25
N HIS A 315 -20.13 -1.08 -0.81
CA HIS A 315 -21.28 -0.52 -0.09
C HIS A 315 -21.81 -1.37 1.08
N TRP A 316 -21.68 -2.70 1.02
CA TRP A 316 -22.07 -3.60 2.12
C TRP A 316 -20.86 -4.08 2.93
N ALA A 317 -20.09 -3.12 3.47
CA ALA A 317 -18.93 -3.41 4.32
C ALA A 317 -19.27 -4.35 5.51
N LEU A 318 -20.47 -4.19 6.08
CA LEU A 318 -21.02 -5.04 7.16
C LEU A 318 -21.05 -6.53 6.81
N TRP A 319 -21.17 -6.88 5.53
CA TRP A 319 -21.33 -8.25 5.04
C TRP A 319 -20.10 -8.78 4.33
N GLN A 320 -19.38 -7.90 3.62
CA GLN A 320 -18.15 -8.26 2.92
C GLN A 320 -16.99 -8.50 3.88
N LYS A 321 -16.94 -7.73 4.98
CA LYS A 321 -15.88 -7.77 5.99
C LYS A 321 -16.43 -7.78 7.44
N PRO A 322 -17.35 -8.70 7.79
CA PRO A 322 -18.06 -8.67 9.07
C PRO A 322 -17.12 -8.84 10.28
N VAL A 323 -16.04 -9.62 10.15
CA VAL A 323 -15.06 -9.84 11.23
C VAL A 323 -14.33 -8.55 11.57
N GLU A 324 -13.86 -7.83 10.56
CA GLU A 324 -13.09 -6.60 10.68
C GLU A 324 -13.96 -5.47 11.23
N VAL A 325 -15.17 -5.32 10.66
CA VAL A 325 -16.15 -4.34 11.14
C VAL A 325 -16.56 -4.61 12.59
N ASN A 326 -16.83 -5.87 12.96
CA ASN A 326 -17.13 -6.23 14.35
C ASN A 326 -15.94 -5.97 15.28
N GLY A 327 -14.71 -6.13 14.78
CA GLY A 327 -13.49 -5.75 15.47
C GLY A 327 -13.45 -4.25 15.80
N PHE A 328 -13.70 -3.39 14.81
CA PHE A 328 -13.75 -1.93 14.99
C PHE A 328 -14.82 -1.52 16.01
N LEU A 329 -16.01 -2.12 15.93
CA LEU A 329 -17.07 -1.87 16.90
C LEU A 329 -16.64 -2.27 18.31
N THR A 330 -16.06 -3.46 18.48
CA THR A 330 -15.61 -3.93 19.79
C THR A 330 -14.54 -3.03 20.39
N GLU A 331 -13.51 -2.70 19.60
CA GLU A 331 -12.41 -1.84 20.01
C GLU A 331 -12.92 -0.45 20.43
N TRP A 332 -13.80 0.14 19.63
CA TRP A 332 -14.33 1.47 19.91
C TRP A 332 -15.27 1.47 21.13
N LEU A 333 -16.18 0.51 21.25
CA LEU A 333 -17.06 0.38 22.42
C LEU A 333 -16.26 0.16 23.72
N GLN A 334 -15.12 -0.54 23.65
CA GLN A 334 -14.19 -0.69 24.77
C GLN A 334 -13.49 0.62 25.11
N GLN A 335 -13.02 1.38 24.12
CA GLN A 335 -12.42 2.70 24.33
C GLN A 335 -13.39 3.69 24.97
N GLN A 336 -14.68 3.62 24.61
CA GLN A 336 -15.75 4.42 25.22
C GLN A 336 -16.19 3.90 26.60
N GLY A 337 -15.58 2.82 27.12
CA GLY A 337 -15.91 2.25 28.43
C GLY A 337 -17.31 1.62 28.49
N LEU A 338 -17.85 1.18 27.36
CA LEU A 338 -19.21 0.62 27.28
C LEU A 338 -19.26 -0.89 27.46
N VAL A 339 -18.12 -1.57 27.39
CA VAL A 339 -18.00 -3.03 27.50
C VAL A 339 -16.97 -3.37 28.57
N ASP A 340 -17.33 -4.27 29.48
CA ASP A 340 -16.49 -4.68 30.60
C ASP A 340 -15.55 -5.82 30.18
N VAL A 341 -14.23 -5.59 30.25
CA VAL A 341 -13.18 -6.48 29.70
C VAL A 341 -13.22 -7.88 30.33
N ALA A 342 -13.82 -8.02 31.51
CA ALA A 342 -13.93 -9.28 32.25
C ALA A 342 -15.05 -10.23 31.78
N LYS A 343 -16.07 -9.73 31.06
CA LYS A 343 -17.24 -10.54 30.64
C LYS A 343 -17.14 -11.12 29.22
N LEU A 344 -16.15 -10.70 28.44
CA LEU A 344 -15.87 -11.30 27.14
C LEU A 344 -15.05 -12.60 27.34
N PRO A 345 -15.32 -13.68 26.60
CA PRO A 345 -14.57 -14.92 26.76
C PRO A 345 -13.08 -14.65 26.49
N LEU A 346 -12.27 -14.84 27.54
CA LEU A 346 -10.82 -14.83 27.46
C LEU A 346 -10.39 -15.78 26.34
N ARG A 347 -9.65 -15.23 25.39
CA ARG A 347 -9.03 -15.93 24.26
C ARG A 347 -8.20 -17.11 24.80
N ARG A 348 -8.80 -18.30 24.88
CA ARG A 348 -8.07 -19.55 25.19
C ARG A 348 -7.10 -19.83 24.05
N ARG A 349 -5.90 -20.24 24.43
CA ARG A 349 -4.69 -20.26 23.60
C ARG A 349 -4.55 -21.52 22.74
N ASP A 350 -5.60 -22.33 22.59
CA ASP A 350 -5.51 -23.71 22.10
C ASP A 350 -6.25 -24.02 20.77
N GLU A 351 -6.82 -23.03 20.07
CA GLU A 351 -7.54 -23.27 18.80
C GLU A 351 -6.70 -22.95 17.53
N ARG A 352 -5.37 -23.04 17.62
CA ARG A 352 -4.47 -22.78 16.47
C ARG A 352 -4.01 -24.01 15.69
N GLU A 353 -4.56 -25.20 15.93
CA GLU A 353 -4.07 -26.43 15.28
C GLU A 353 -5.05 -27.17 14.36
N GLN A 354 -6.29 -26.72 14.14
CA GLN A 354 -7.24 -27.47 13.30
C GLN A 354 -8.23 -26.61 12.50
N SER A 355 -7.71 -25.63 11.76
CA SER A 355 -8.41 -25.06 10.60
C SER A 355 -7.40 -24.59 9.54
N GLY A 356 -6.61 -25.54 9.03
CA GLY A 356 -6.00 -25.40 7.72
C GLY A 356 -7.10 -25.42 6.68
N ILE A 357 -7.08 -24.44 5.76
CA ILE A 357 -8.09 -24.09 4.73
C ILE A 357 -8.98 -22.91 5.20
N HIS A 358 -8.76 -21.74 4.60
CA HIS A 358 -9.36 -20.41 4.86
C HIS A 358 -8.70 -19.47 5.89
N GLU A 359 -7.39 -19.59 6.10
CA GLU A 359 -6.58 -18.61 6.86
C GLU A 359 -5.49 -17.94 5.97
N ALA A 360 -5.88 -17.56 4.74
CA ALA A 360 -5.00 -16.96 3.73
C ALA A 360 -5.49 -15.59 3.18
N ALA A 361 -6.41 -14.91 3.88
CA ALA A 361 -7.02 -13.68 3.36
C ALA A 361 -7.25 -12.54 4.37
N ALA A 362 -6.81 -12.66 5.63
CA ALA A 362 -7.03 -11.63 6.66
C ALA A 362 -5.80 -11.31 7.54
N GLU A 363 -4.59 -11.54 7.01
CA GLU A 363 -3.32 -11.06 7.61
C GLU A 363 -2.62 -10.02 6.71
N GLU A 364 -3.35 -9.41 5.77
CA GLU A 364 -2.85 -8.38 4.86
C GLU A 364 -3.74 -7.14 4.95
N ARG A 365 -3.10 -5.99 5.18
CA ARG A 365 -3.62 -4.61 5.14
C ARG A 365 -4.11 -4.04 6.47
N ASP A 366 -3.20 -4.08 7.44
CA ASP A 366 -2.83 -2.84 8.13
C ASP A 366 -1.44 -2.52 7.57
N ASP A 367 -1.36 -1.72 6.49
CA ASP A 367 -0.13 -1.08 5.92
C ASP A 367 -0.39 -0.53 4.49
N THR A 368 -1.35 0.39 4.31
CA THR A 368 -1.47 1.34 3.17
C THR A 368 -2.69 2.23 3.47
N HIS A 369 -2.65 3.49 3.87
CA HIS A 369 -1.67 4.56 3.72
C HIS A 369 -1.48 5.33 5.05
N SER A 370 -0.37 5.08 5.73
CA SER A 370 0.34 6.13 6.46
C SER A 370 1.82 5.77 6.44
N ILE A 371 2.65 6.57 5.77
CA ILE A 371 4.09 6.43 5.92
C ILE A 371 4.43 7.05 7.28
N ILE A 372 4.59 6.15 8.25
CA ILE A 372 5.40 6.27 9.47
C ILE A 372 5.00 7.41 10.42
N THR A 373 4.21 7.07 11.44
CA THR A 373 4.45 7.62 12.78
C THR A 373 5.16 6.54 13.63
N PRO A 374 6.42 6.75 14.05
CA PRO A 374 7.10 5.79 14.92
C PRO A 374 6.74 6.13 16.37
N SER A 375 6.11 5.21 17.09
CA SER A 375 6.05 5.28 18.55
C SER A 375 6.90 4.17 19.15
N LYS A 376 8.07 4.61 19.64
CA LYS A 376 8.77 4.19 20.87
C LYS A 376 9.94 3.21 20.72
N HIS A 377 11.10 3.79 21.05
CA HIS A 377 12.37 3.23 21.49
C HIS A 377 13.43 2.93 20.42
N THR A 378 14.25 3.94 20.14
CA THR A 378 15.71 3.73 20.12
C THR A 378 16.18 3.39 21.54
N PRO A 379 16.89 2.26 21.75
CA PRO A 379 17.99 2.32 22.69
C PRO A 379 19.24 1.53 22.26
N ARG A 380 20.35 2.09 22.74
CA ARG A 380 21.75 1.65 22.73
C ARG A 380 21.99 0.15 22.57
N ALA A 381 22.90 -0.16 21.66
CA ALA A 381 23.42 -1.47 21.33
C ALA A 381 23.76 -2.33 22.55
N PHE A 382 23.58 -3.64 22.38
CA PHE A 382 24.02 -4.77 23.23
C PHE A 382 23.04 -5.51 24.18
N ARG A 383 21.72 -5.23 24.20
CA ARG A 383 20.78 -5.99 25.08
C ARG A 383 19.54 -6.65 24.44
N VAL A 384 19.47 -6.77 23.10
CA VAL A 384 18.18 -6.91 22.37
C VAL A 384 17.79 -8.33 21.87
N LEU A 385 18.60 -9.37 22.02
CA LEU A 385 18.26 -10.67 21.39
C LEU A 385 16.98 -11.38 21.89
N ARG A 386 16.43 -11.00 23.05
CA ARG A 386 15.27 -11.71 23.66
C ARG A 386 13.90 -11.06 23.41
N GLY A 387 13.84 -9.76 23.08
CA GLY A 387 12.58 -9.02 22.90
C GLY A 387 12.10 -8.90 21.46
N SER A 388 13.03 -8.96 20.49
CA SER A 388 12.73 -8.73 19.07
C SER A 388 12.05 -9.92 18.36
N VAL A 389 12.02 -11.10 19.00
CA VAL A 389 11.43 -12.36 18.48
C VAL A 389 10.02 -12.60 19.08
N SER A 390 9.48 -11.63 19.84
CA SER A 390 8.13 -11.67 20.41
C SER A 390 7.04 -11.68 19.33
N ALA A 391 5.83 -12.12 19.68
CA ALA A 391 4.69 -12.35 18.78
C ALA A 391 4.20 -11.11 17.98
N GLY A 392 4.72 -9.92 18.25
CA GLY A 392 4.50 -8.67 17.48
C GLY A 392 5.78 -7.94 17.08
N GLY A 393 6.94 -8.60 17.10
CA GLY A 393 8.23 -7.98 16.75
C GLY A 393 8.50 -7.92 15.25
N PRO A 394 9.34 -6.97 14.77
CA PRO A 394 9.70 -6.82 13.36
C PRO A 394 10.45 -8.03 12.78
N LEU A 395 11.12 -8.82 13.63
CA LEU A 395 11.84 -10.05 13.25
C LEU A 395 10.97 -11.31 13.38
N ARG A 396 9.63 -11.20 13.34
CA ARG A 396 8.75 -12.38 13.39
C ARG A 396 9.03 -13.29 12.18
N PRO A 397 9.47 -14.54 12.39
CA PRO A 397 9.82 -15.40 11.29
C PRO A 397 8.63 -15.68 10.37
N PHE A 398 8.88 -15.74 9.06
CA PHE A 398 7.91 -16.05 7.99
C PHE A 398 6.82 -15.00 7.71
N ARG A 399 6.80 -13.85 8.39
CA ARG A 399 5.77 -12.81 8.18
C ARG A 399 5.71 -12.34 6.73
N LEU A 400 6.84 -11.84 6.20
CA LEU A 400 6.91 -11.31 4.83
C LEU A 400 6.71 -12.40 3.79
N VAL A 401 7.27 -13.59 4.00
CA VAL A 401 7.10 -14.72 3.07
C VAL A 401 5.62 -15.08 2.91
N LYS A 402 4.85 -15.10 4.00
CA LYS A 402 3.41 -15.39 3.93
C LYS A 402 2.64 -14.29 3.19
N GLN A 403 2.96 -13.03 3.46
CA GLN A 403 2.38 -11.87 2.79
C GLN A 403 2.69 -11.89 1.28
N ASP A 404 3.95 -12.05 0.90
CA ASP A 404 4.38 -12.09 -0.50
C ASP A 404 3.68 -13.18 -1.29
N ILE A 405 3.47 -14.37 -0.71
CA ILE A 405 2.76 -15.48 -1.38
C ILE A 405 1.28 -15.11 -1.64
N VAL A 406 0.62 -14.43 -0.71
CA VAL A 406 -0.78 -14.02 -0.88
C VAL A 406 -0.89 -12.91 -1.93
N ASN A 407 -0.04 -11.89 -1.86
CA ASN A 407 0.08 -10.83 -2.86
C ASN A 407 0.36 -11.39 -4.26
N LEU A 408 1.34 -12.29 -4.38
CA LEU A 408 1.72 -12.93 -5.64
C LEU A 408 0.53 -13.68 -6.25
N ARG A 409 -0.22 -14.45 -5.46
CA ARG A 409 -1.39 -15.19 -5.94
C ARG A 409 -2.49 -14.29 -6.50
N ARG A 410 -2.74 -13.13 -5.86
CA ARG A 410 -3.75 -12.17 -6.31
C ARG A 410 -3.33 -11.45 -7.60
N ARG A 411 -2.04 -11.14 -7.72
CA ARG A 411 -1.46 -10.39 -8.85
C ARG A 411 -1.15 -11.27 -10.06
N TYR A 412 -0.82 -12.55 -9.88
CA TYR A 412 -0.28 -13.40 -10.94
C TYR A 412 -1.11 -13.37 -12.23
N VAL A 413 -2.44 -13.46 -12.11
CA VAL A 413 -3.34 -13.44 -13.28
C VAL A 413 -3.35 -12.07 -13.98
N SER A 414 -3.31 -10.97 -13.22
CA SER A 414 -3.34 -9.61 -13.77
C SER A 414 -2.02 -9.17 -14.40
N ASP A 415 -0.91 -9.89 -14.16
CA ASP A 415 0.38 -9.63 -14.82
C ASP A 415 0.43 -10.12 -16.27
N TRP A 416 -0.47 -11.02 -16.68
CA TRP A 416 -0.51 -11.59 -18.03
C TRP A 416 -1.53 -10.92 -18.96
N THR A 417 -2.39 -10.04 -18.45
CA THR A 417 -3.49 -9.45 -19.23
C THR A 417 -3.05 -8.35 -20.20
N ILE A 418 -1.92 -7.68 -19.93
CA ILE A 418 -1.44 -6.55 -20.73
C ILE A 418 -0.35 -7.04 -21.70
N PHE A 419 -0.61 -6.95 -23.01
CA PHE A 419 0.37 -7.25 -24.05
C PHE A 419 0.32 -6.19 -25.15
N ASN A 420 1.41 -5.40 -25.26
CA ASN A 420 1.51 -4.22 -26.11
C ASN A 420 2.83 -4.27 -26.91
N GLN A 421 2.94 -3.47 -27.99
CA GLN A 421 4.17 -3.38 -28.78
C GLN A 421 5.40 -3.01 -27.93
N LEU A 422 5.25 -2.05 -27.00
CA LEU A 422 6.33 -1.63 -26.10
C LEU A 422 6.87 -2.79 -25.25
N ILE A 423 5.99 -3.70 -24.80
CA ILE A 423 6.37 -4.88 -24.00
C ILE A 423 7.20 -5.84 -24.85
N PHE A 424 6.82 -6.03 -26.12
CA PHE A 424 7.59 -6.85 -27.05
C PHE A 424 8.94 -6.21 -27.41
N ALA A 425 8.97 -4.89 -27.65
CA ALA A 425 10.21 -4.16 -27.91
C ALA A 425 11.17 -4.22 -26.71
N SER A 426 10.63 -4.02 -25.50
CA SER A 426 11.36 -4.20 -24.24
C SER A 426 11.92 -5.63 -24.10
N ALA A 427 11.15 -6.67 -24.46
CA ALA A 427 11.64 -8.04 -24.44
C ALA A 427 12.85 -8.26 -25.37
N VAL A 428 12.80 -7.68 -26.58
CA VAL A 428 13.92 -7.73 -27.55
C VAL A 428 15.13 -6.95 -27.04
N TYR A 429 14.90 -5.76 -26.46
CA TYR A 429 15.96 -4.95 -25.86
C TYR A 429 16.66 -5.68 -24.71
N VAL A 430 15.89 -6.24 -23.77
CA VAL A 430 16.39 -6.99 -22.62
C VAL A 430 17.10 -8.27 -23.07
N PHE A 431 16.62 -8.93 -24.12
CA PHE A 431 17.31 -10.09 -24.69
C PHE A 431 18.77 -9.76 -25.07
N PHE A 432 18.99 -8.68 -25.84
CA PHE A 432 20.35 -8.30 -26.25
C PHE A 432 21.19 -7.77 -25.07
N THR A 433 20.60 -6.95 -24.21
CA THR A 433 21.31 -6.37 -23.07
C THR A 433 21.61 -7.38 -21.97
N ASN A 434 20.90 -8.51 -21.88
CA ASN A 434 21.22 -9.61 -20.96
C ASN A 434 22.18 -10.62 -21.58
N LEU A 435 21.91 -11.07 -22.81
CA LEU A 435 22.67 -12.13 -23.47
C LEU A 435 24.14 -11.71 -23.70
N LEU A 436 24.35 -10.51 -24.25
CA LEU A 436 25.66 -10.08 -24.72
C LEU A 436 26.65 -9.84 -23.57
N PRO A 437 26.32 -9.08 -22.51
CA PRO A 437 27.15 -9.01 -21.31
C PRO A 437 27.39 -10.36 -20.65
N GLY A 438 26.36 -11.22 -20.58
CA GLY A 438 26.50 -12.57 -20.04
C GLY A 438 27.57 -13.37 -20.78
N ILE A 439 27.61 -13.28 -22.11
CA ILE A 439 28.63 -13.94 -22.93
C ILE A 439 30.00 -13.30 -22.73
N THR A 440 30.11 -11.98 -22.68
CA THR A 440 31.40 -11.31 -22.45
C THR A 440 31.98 -11.69 -21.09
N PHE A 441 31.17 -11.63 -20.02
CA PHE A 441 31.60 -12.07 -18.70
C PHE A 441 31.97 -13.55 -18.68
N ALA A 442 31.23 -14.41 -19.40
CA ALA A 442 31.58 -15.82 -19.55
C ALA A 442 32.89 -16.03 -20.33
N SER A 443 33.20 -15.17 -21.30
CA SER A 443 34.45 -15.19 -22.06
C SER A 443 35.64 -14.75 -21.18
N ASP A 444 35.50 -13.64 -20.43
CA ASP A 444 36.46 -13.20 -19.41
C ASP A 444 36.76 -14.35 -18.44
N LEU A 445 35.69 -14.99 -17.97
CA LEU A 445 35.71 -16.16 -17.12
C LEU A 445 36.62 -17.25 -17.68
N TYR A 446 36.36 -17.63 -18.93
CA TYR A 446 36.98 -18.75 -19.59
C TYR A 446 38.49 -18.53 -19.77
N VAL A 447 38.89 -17.30 -20.09
CA VAL A 447 40.29 -16.92 -20.24
C VAL A 447 41.00 -16.85 -18.87
N LEU A 448 40.41 -16.19 -17.88
CA LEU A 448 41.01 -16.02 -16.55
C LEU A 448 41.19 -17.35 -15.79
N THR A 449 40.42 -18.36 -16.15
CA THR A 449 40.39 -19.67 -15.46
C THR A 449 41.21 -20.74 -16.16
N GLY A 450 41.99 -20.37 -17.18
CA GLY A 450 42.72 -21.35 -17.97
C GLY A 450 41.79 -22.40 -18.59
N LYS A 451 40.57 -22.01 -19.01
CA LYS A 451 39.54 -22.85 -19.63
C LYS A 451 38.78 -23.80 -18.68
N THR A 452 38.79 -23.54 -17.36
CA THR A 452 38.16 -24.42 -16.34
C THR A 452 36.97 -23.84 -15.56
N TRP A 453 36.57 -22.59 -15.84
CA TRP A 453 35.41 -21.79 -15.31
C TRP A 453 35.67 -20.90 -14.09
N GLY A 454 35.03 -19.71 -14.11
CA GLY A 454 34.74 -18.78 -12.99
C GLY A 454 35.57 -17.52 -12.58
N THR A 455 34.94 -16.37 -12.29
CA THR A 455 35.56 -15.17 -11.65
C THR A 455 35.53 -15.31 -10.14
N ILE A 456 34.41 -15.81 -9.59
CA ILE A 456 34.29 -16.21 -8.19
C ILE A 456 35.31 -17.32 -7.92
N GLU A 457 35.51 -18.21 -8.87
CA GLU A 457 36.42 -19.34 -8.83
C GLU A 457 37.87 -18.90 -8.91
N VAL A 458 38.23 -17.88 -9.71
CA VAL A 458 39.58 -17.26 -9.68
C VAL A 458 39.83 -16.57 -8.35
N VAL A 459 38.86 -15.85 -7.78
CA VAL A 459 38.98 -15.20 -6.45
C VAL A 459 39.11 -16.24 -5.33
N PHE A 460 38.29 -17.31 -5.36
CA PHE A 460 38.40 -18.43 -4.43
C PHE A 460 39.71 -19.17 -4.61
N SER A 461 40.08 -19.51 -5.84
CA SER A 461 41.29 -20.25 -6.24
C SER A 461 42.58 -19.47 -5.98
N THR A 462 42.59 -18.14 -5.99
CA THR A 462 43.82 -17.35 -5.75
C THR A 462 44.07 -16.98 -4.29
N GLY A 463 43.03 -16.96 -3.43
CA GLY A 463 43.16 -16.51 -2.03
C GLY A 463 43.19 -17.64 -0.99
N LEU A 464 42.05 -18.32 -0.80
CA LEU A 464 41.83 -19.26 0.31
C LEU A 464 41.79 -20.72 -0.17
N CYS A 465 41.22 -20.97 -1.35
CA CYS A 465 41.25 -22.27 -2.00
C CYS A 465 42.59 -22.55 -2.67
N GLY A 466 43.38 -21.56 -3.11
CA GLY A 466 44.70 -21.84 -3.73
C GLY A 466 45.70 -22.52 -2.80
N ILE A 467 45.69 -22.12 -1.52
CA ILE A 467 46.51 -22.74 -0.48
C ILE A 467 45.98 -24.16 -0.18
N ILE A 468 44.66 -24.34 -0.17
CA ILE A 468 44.00 -25.60 0.18
C ILE A 468 44.01 -26.63 -0.97
N PHE A 469 43.70 -26.21 -2.19
CA PHE A 469 43.62 -27.05 -3.39
C PHE A 469 45.01 -27.42 -3.92
N SER A 470 46.02 -26.55 -3.78
CA SER A 470 47.41 -26.93 -4.11
C SER A 470 48.00 -27.93 -3.10
N LEU A 471 47.51 -27.96 -1.86
CA LEU A 471 47.94 -28.91 -0.83
C LEU A 471 47.15 -30.23 -0.83
N TYR A 472 45.86 -30.23 -1.21
CA TYR A 472 44.96 -31.40 -1.02
C TYR A 472 44.21 -31.91 -2.27
N ALA A 473 44.41 -31.32 -3.47
CA ALA A 473 43.85 -31.81 -4.75
C ALA A 473 42.35 -32.17 -4.72
N VAL A 474 41.52 -31.33 -4.07
CA VAL A 474 40.08 -31.54 -3.95
C VAL A 474 39.39 -31.30 -5.30
N PRO A 475 38.36 -32.08 -5.69
CA PRO A 475 37.58 -31.79 -6.89
C PRO A 475 36.73 -30.53 -6.69
N PHE A 476 36.97 -29.53 -7.55
CA PHE A 476 36.41 -28.19 -7.44
C PHE A 476 34.88 -28.12 -7.63
N LEU A 477 34.34 -28.86 -8.60
CA LEU A 477 32.91 -28.87 -8.93
C LEU A 477 32.00 -29.34 -7.76
N PRO A 478 32.29 -30.47 -7.08
CA PRO A 478 31.59 -30.86 -5.85
C PRO A 478 31.67 -29.82 -4.72
N PHE A 479 32.82 -29.17 -4.54
CA PHE A 479 33.01 -28.15 -3.52
C PHE A 479 32.18 -26.88 -3.81
N MET A 480 32.09 -26.48 -5.08
CA MET A 480 31.21 -25.41 -5.53
C MET A 480 29.74 -25.76 -5.31
N ALA A 481 29.32 -26.98 -5.65
CA ALA A 481 27.94 -27.43 -5.46
C ALA A 481 27.52 -27.31 -3.98
N TRP A 482 28.35 -27.77 -3.04
CA TRP A 482 28.09 -27.60 -1.60
C TRP A 482 28.12 -26.15 -1.14
N SER A 483 29.00 -25.32 -1.70
CA SER A 483 29.03 -23.88 -1.41
C SER A 483 27.72 -23.19 -1.79
N LEU A 484 27.15 -23.53 -2.95
CA LEU A 484 25.89 -22.97 -3.46
C LEU A 484 24.66 -23.55 -2.75
N ILE A 485 24.69 -24.83 -2.39
CA ILE A 485 23.68 -25.43 -1.49
C ILE A 485 23.73 -24.69 -0.14
N HIS A 486 24.92 -24.39 0.38
CA HIS A 486 25.02 -23.64 1.61
C HIS A 486 24.51 -22.21 1.48
N ALA A 487 24.79 -21.56 0.36
CA ALA A 487 24.24 -20.24 0.07
C ALA A 487 22.70 -20.27 0.05
N ALA A 488 22.08 -21.32 -0.49
CA ALA A 488 20.62 -21.41 -0.63
C ALA A 488 19.86 -21.40 0.71
N TRP A 489 20.24 -22.26 1.67
CA TRP A 489 19.57 -22.26 2.98
C TRP A 489 19.87 -20.98 3.78
N LEU A 490 21.04 -20.36 3.58
CA LEU A 490 21.34 -19.06 4.18
C LEU A 490 20.43 -17.96 3.61
N HIS A 491 20.14 -17.95 2.31
CA HIS A 491 19.13 -17.04 1.72
C HIS A 491 17.74 -17.30 2.29
N TYR A 492 17.37 -18.57 2.50
CA TYR A 492 16.10 -18.90 3.16
C TYR A 492 16.04 -18.34 4.57
N ILE A 493 17.13 -18.43 5.34
CA ILE A 493 17.20 -17.80 6.67
C ILE A 493 17.03 -16.29 6.57
N LEU A 494 17.71 -15.61 5.64
CA LEU A 494 17.58 -14.16 5.45
C LEU A 494 16.14 -13.74 5.11
N ALA A 495 15.46 -14.53 4.27
CA ALA A 495 14.04 -14.32 3.95
C ALA A 495 13.14 -14.56 5.18
N ILE A 496 13.43 -15.58 5.99
CA ILE A 496 12.66 -15.91 7.19
C ILE A 496 12.81 -14.83 8.26
N ILE A 497 14.01 -14.30 8.48
CA ILE A 497 14.28 -13.26 9.50
C ILE A 497 13.83 -11.85 9.07
N ASN A 498 13.20 -11.71 7.91
CA ASN A 498 12.77 -10.43 7.35
C ASN A 498 13.92 -9.44 7.14
N ALA A 499 15.10 -9.91 6.70
CA ALA A 499 16.27 -9.05 6.47
C ALA A 499 15.99 -7.89 5.50
N HIS A 500 15.11 -8.13 4.53
CA HIS A 500 14.65 -7.17 3.53
C HIS A 500 13.99 -5.89 4.11
N ASP A 501 13.15 -6.04 5.13
CA ASP A 501 12.45 -4.89 5.75
C ASP A 501 13.44 -3.97 6.46
N TRP A 502 14.57 -4.51 6.92
CA TRP A 502 15.65 -3.71 7.48
C TRP A 502 16.39 -2.90 6.40
N THR A 503 16.80 -3.53 5.30
CA THR A 503 17.51 -2.85 4.21
C THR A 503 16.66 -1.76 3.56
N MET A 504 15.39 -2.05 3.24
CA MET A 504 14.47 -1.09 2.62
C MET A 504 14.21 0.17 3.46
N ARG A 505 14.22 0.06 4.80
CA ARG A 505 13.93 1.19 5.69
C ARG A 505 15.05 2.20 5.82
N TYR A 506 16.31 1.79 5.61
CA TYR A 506 17.47 2.62 5.93
C TYR A 506 18.24 3.12 4.71
N VAL A 507 17.97 2.59 3.51
CA VAL A 507 18.66 3.03 2.30
C VAL A 507 18.12 4.38 1.82
N THR A 508 19.03 5.29 1.48
CA THR A 508 18.73 6.66 1.08
C THR A 508 19.18 6.91 -0.35
N THR A 509 18.65 7.97 -0.97
CA THR A 509 19.00 8.32 -2.35
C THR A 509 20.50 8.57 -2.54
N PHE A 510 21.20 9.05 -1.52
CA PHE A 510 22.66 9.18 -1.53
C PHE A 510 23.40 7.89 -1.90
N ALA A 511 23.03 6.75 -1.30
CA ALA A 511 23.71 5.48 -1.54
C ALA A 511 23.33 4.88 -2.90
N THR A 512 22.06 4.99 -3.31
CA THR A 512 21.56 4.46 -4.57
C THR A 512 22.12 5.21 -5.78
N GLU A 513 22.27 6.53 -5.68
CA GLU A 513 22.85 7.35 -6.75
C GLU A 513 24.36 7.09 -6.95
N ILE A 514 25.13 6.97 -5.85
CA ILE A 514 26.56 6.58 -5.90
C ILE A 514 26.71 5.22 -6.58
N PHE A 515 25.85 4.28 -6.21
CA PHE A 515 25.85 2.94 -6.75
C PHE A 515 25.52 2.92 -8.25
N SER A 516 24.50 3.67 -8.68
CA SER A 516 24.17 3.82 -10.11
C SER A 516 25.33 4.43 -10.91
N LEU A 517 26.00 5.45 -10.36
CA LEU A 517 27.16 6.07 -11.02
C LEU A 517 28.34 5.09 -11.13
N LEU A 518 28.60 4.30 -10.09
CA LEU A 518 29.63 3.25 -10.10
C LEU A 518 29.38 2.24 -11.23
N ASN A 519 28.15 1.77 -11.40
CA ASN A 519 27.80 0.84 -12.47
C ASN A 519 28.04 1.42 -13.87
N SER A 520 27.69 2.69 -14.08
CA SER A 520 27.97 3.38 -15.36
C SER A 520 29.47 3.41 -15.65
N ILE A 521 30.30 3.73 -14.66
CA ILE A 521 31.77 3.74 -14.80
C ILE A 521 32.30 2.34 -15.11
N ILE A 522 31.81 1.30 -14.42
CA ILE A 522 32.20 -0.09 -14.65
C ILE A 522 31.91 -0.50 -16.10
N TYR A 523 30.79 -0.07 -16.68
CA TYR A 523 30.47 -0.39 -18.07
C TYR A 523 31.37 0.26 -19.09
N PHE A 524 31.65 1.56 -18.92
CA PHE A 524 32.63 2.23 -19.79
C PHE A 524 34.01 1.59 -19.66
N HIS A 525 34.42 1.24 -18.44
CA HIS A 525 35.67 0.53 -18.21
C HIS A 525 35.69 -0.84 -18.90
N LYS A 526 34.61 -1.62 -18.82
CA LYS A 526 34.49 -2.91 -19.48
C LYS A 526 34.50 -2.79 -21.01
N ALA A 527 33.85 -1.78 -21.57
CA ALA A 527 33.93 -1.51 -23.00
C ALA A 527 35.37 -1.23 -23.47
N ILE A 528 36.13 -0.46 -22.69
CA ILE A 528 37.53 -0.16 -22.98
C ILE A 528 38.38 -1.44 -22.87
N GLN A 529 38.19 -2.27 -21.84
CA GLN A 529 38.90 -3.54 -21.70
C GLN A 529 38.68 -4.48 -22.91
N GLU A 530 37.47 -4.55 -23.45
CA GLU A 530 37.21 -5.33 -24.67
C GLU A 530 37.95 -4.78 -25.89
N LEU A 531 38.03 -3.45 -26.02
CA LEU A 531 38.79 -2.81 -27.09
C LEU A 531 40.30 -3.04 -26.92
N GLU A 532 40.83 -3.02 -25.70
CA GLU A 532 42.24 -3.34 -25.41
C GLU A 532 42.58 -4.77 -25.82
N ARG A 533 41.73 -5.75 -25.51
CA ARG A 533 41.96 -7.15 -25.97
C ARG A 533 41.91 -7.29 -27.48
N ALA A 534 41.02 -6.54 -28.13
CA ALA A 534 40.97 -6.48 -29.58
C ALA A 534 42.25 -5.85 -30.15
N HIS A 535 42.84 -4.86 -29.48
CA HIS A 535 44.11 -4.24 -29.87
C HIS A 535 45.28 -5.23 -29.83
N ASP A 536 45.35 -6.05 -28.78
CA ASP A 536 46.45 -7.01 -28.58
C ASP A 536 46.41 -8.19 -29.57
N THR A 537 45.25 -8.48 -30.15
CA THR A 537 45.03 -9.68 -30.98
C THR A 537 44.86 -9.40 -32.47
N LEU A 538 44.36 -8.22 -32.84
CA LEU A 538 44.03 -7.87 -34.22
C LEU A 538 45.12 -7.02 -34.90
N SER A 539 45.14 -7.04 -36.23
CA SER A 539 45.93 -6.09 -37.01
C SER A 539 45.43 -4.66 -36.81
N PHE A 540 46.29 -3.66 -37.03
CA PHE A 540 45.94 -2.24 -36.84
C PHE A 540 44.68 -1.82 -37.63
N ALA A 541 44.52 -2.31 -38.86
CA ALA A 541 43.34 -2.03 -39.69
C ALA A 541 42.06 -2.67 -39.12
N ALA A 542 42.15 -3.91 -38.64
CA ALA A 542 41.04 -4.60 -37.98
C ALA A 542 40.67 -3.95 -36.64
N PHE A 543 41.66 -3.49 -35.87
CA PHE A 543 41.44 -2.73 -34.64
C PHE A 543 40.74 -1.40 -34.90
N LEU A 544 41.17 -0.62 -35.90
CA LEU A 544 40.51 0.63 -36.26
C LEU A 544 39.04 0.40 -36.65
N TYR A 545 38.77 -0.68 -37.38
CA TYR A 545 37.40 -1.10 -37.69
C TYR A 545 36.62 -1.51 -36.45
N ALA A 546 37.25 -2.21 -35.50
CA ALA A 546 36.63 -2.55 -34.22
C ALA A 546 36.23 -1.29 -33.43
N VAL A 547 37.07 -0.25 -33.42
CA VAL A 547 36.74 1.05 -32.80
C VAL A 547 35.55 1.73 -33.51
N ILE A 548 35.55 1.74 -34.85
CA ILE A 548 34.43 2.28 -35.64
C ILE A 548 33.14 1.50 -35.38
N GLY A 549 33.20 0.17 -35.28
CA GLY A 549 32.06 -0.67 -34.95
C GLY A 549 31.52 -0.39 -33.55
N ALA A 550 32.39 -0.23 -32.55
CA ALA A 550 32.00 0.05 -31.18
C ALA A 550 31.36 1.44 -31.02
N ILE A 551 32.05 2.49 -31.47
CA ILE A 551 31.53 3.87 -31.41
C ILE A 551 30.30 4.02 -32.32
N GLY A 552 30.32 3.42 -33.51
CA GLY A 552 29.22 3.46 -34.46
C GLY A 552 27.95 2.80 -33.91
N THR A 553 28.07 1.66 -33.24
CA THR A 553 26.92 0.99 -32.59
C THR A 553 26.31 1.89 -31.51
N MET A 554 27.13 2.53 -30.67
CA MET A 554 26.67 3.44 -29.63
C MET A 554 25.99 4.68 -30.22
N LEU A 555 26.64 5.37 -31.16
CA LEU A 555 26.11 6.60 -31.76
C LEU A 555 24.81 6.35 -32.54
N LEU A 556 24.73 5.23 -33.26
CA LEU A 556 23.50 4.85 -33.98
C LEU A 556 22.37 4.54 -32.99
N ALA A 557 22.65 3.87 -31.88
CA ALA A 557 21.65 3.59 -30.85
C ALA A 557 21.12 4.88 -30.19
N ILE A 558 22.01 5.83 -29.87
CA ILE A 558 21.62 7.16 -29.34
C ILE A 558 20.84 7.96 -30.38
N PHE A 559 21.28 7.95 -31.64
CA PHE A 559 20.57 8.65 -32.71
C PHE A 559 19.14 8.10 -32.87
N LEU A 560 18.98 6.78 -32.96
CA LEU A 560 17.68 6.13 -33.10
C LEU A 560 16.80 6.30 -31.86
N SER A 561 17.35 6.31 -30.63
CA SER A 561 16.56 6.54 -29.43
C SER A 561 15.94 7.94 -29.37
N THR A 562 16.58 8.93 -30.01
CA THR A 562 16.01 10.29 -30.16
C THR A 562 14.92 10.39 -31.24
N ALA A 563 14.58 9.29 -31.93
CA ALA A 563 13.68 9.34 -33.09
C ALA A 563 12.35 10.02 -32.76
N GLU A 564 11.73 9.80 -31.59
CA GLU A 564 10.47 10.44 -31.21
C GLU A 564 10.49 11.97 -31.24
N SER A 565 11.66 12.56 -30.97
CA SER A 565 11.88 14.01 -30.97
C SER A 565 12.16 14.58 -32.37
N TRP A 566 12.38 13.74 -33.38
CA TRP A 566 12.67 14.21 -34.73
C TRP A 566 11.47 14.95 -35.30
N LYS A 567 11.76 16.03 -36.04
CA LYS A 567 10.76 16.72 -36.88
C LYS A 567 10.02 15.69 -37.76
N PRO A 568 8.76 15.93 -38.13
CA PRO A 568 7.89 14.94 -38.79
C PRO A 568 8.33 14.62 -40.23
N LEU A 569 9.49 13.96 -40.36
CA LEU A 569 10.03 13.37 -41.57
C LEU A 569 9.43 11.98 -41.81
N PHE A 570 8.99 11.30 -40.75
CA PHE A 570 8.39 9.96 -40.78
C PHE A 570 7.04 9.92 -40.05
N HIS A 571 6.22 8.92 -40.40
CA HIS A 571 4.97 8.65 -39.70
C HIS A 571 5.22 8.27 -38.23
N ARG A 572 4.32 8.65 -37.32
CA ARG A 572 4.46 8.43 -35.85
C ARG A 572 4.83 6.99 -35.49
N TYR A 573 4.17 6.00 -36.08
CA TYR A 573 4.44 4.58 -35.82
C TYR A 573 5.87 4.14 -36.20
N ILE A 574 6.40 4.62 -37.32
CA ILE A 574 7.78 4.32 -37.74
C ILE A 574 8.75 4.94 -36.74
N ARG A 575 8.48 6.18 -36.32
CA ARG A 575 9.31 6.92 -35.38
C ARG A 575 9.34 6.29 -33.98
N MET A 576 8.18 5.85 -33.48
CA MET A 576 8.08 5.06 -32.24
C MET A 576 8.84 3.73 -32.37
N GLY A 577 8.65 2.99 -33.46
CA GLY A 577 9.39 1.75 -33.70
C GLY A 577 10.92 1.97 -33.76
N LEU A 578 11.40 3.03 -34.42
CA LEU A 578 12.84 3.33 -34.46
C LEU A 578 13.42 3.63 -33.07
N ALA A 579 12.68 4.34 -32.22
CA ALA A 579 13.10 4.64 -30.86
C ALA A 579 13.09 3.39 -29.95
N GLU A 580 11.99 2.62 -29.99
CA GLU A 580 11.81 1.43 -29.16
C GLU A 580 12.81 0.29 -29.50
N TYR A 581 13.16 0.13 -30.78
CA TYR A 581 14.11 -0.90 -31.25
C TYR A 581 15.53 -0.38 -31.50
N ALA A 582 15.86 0.83 -31.03
CA ALA A 582 17.12 1.53 -31.33
C ALA A 582 18.37 0.67 -31.11
N ALA A 583 18.49 0.02 -29.95
CA ALA A 583 19.66 -0.81 -29.62
C ALA A 583 19.71 -2.09 -30.48
N ALA A 584 18.57 -2.76 -30.67
CA ALA A 584 18.51 -4.00 -31.46
C ALA A 584 18.85 -3.76 -32.94
N ILE A 585 18.30 -2.69 -33.53
CA ILE A 585 18.61 -2.28 -34.91
C ILE A 585 20.09 -1.97 -35.04
N SER A 586 20.66 -1.22 -34.08
CA SER A 586 22.08 -0.84 -34.12
C SER A 586 23.00 -2.06 -34.07
N ILE A 587 22.72 -3.01 -33.19
CA ILE A 587 23.46 -4.29 -33.11
C ILE A 587 23.38 -5.04 -34.44
N ILE A 588 22.17 -5.23 -34.99
CA ILE A 588 21.96 -5.98 -36.23
C ILE A 588 22.70 -5.33 -37.41
N VAL A 589 22.63 -4.00 -37.52
CA VAL A 589 23.33 -3.25 -38.57
C VAL A 589 24.84 -3.47 -38.47
N PHE A 590 25.45 -3.30 -37.30
CA PHE A 590 26.89 -3.44 -37.14
C PHE A 590 27.39 -4.89 -37.08
N ILE A 591 26.50 -5.88 -36.93
CA ILE A 591 26.80 -7.30 -37.21
C ILE A 591 26.81 -7.55 -38.73
N ALA A 592 25.92 -6.92 -39.48
CA ALA A 592 25.80 -7.12 -40.93
C ALA A 592 26.90 -6.41 -41.74
N VAL A 593 27.26 -5.18 -41.38
CA VAL A 593 28.27 -4.35 -42.11
C VAL A 593 29.60 -5.08 -42.36
N PRO A 594 30.22 -5.79 -41.39
CA PRO A 594 31.46 -6.52 -41.61
C PRO A 594 31.37 -7.62 -42.68
N HIS A 595 30.16 -8.07 -43.03
CA HIS A 595 29.92 -9.13 -44.01
C HIS A 595 29.69 -8.60 -45.43
N ILE A 596 29.73 -7.27 -45.62
CA ILE A 596 29.48 -6.62 -46.92
C ILE A 596 30.81 -6.19 -47.56
N GLY A 597 31.04 -6.63 -48.81
CA GLY A 597 32.14 -6.15 -49.64
C GLY A 597 33.54 -6.53 -49.15
N GLU A 598 34.53 -5.65 -49.36
CA GLU A 598 35.95 -5.88 -49.01
C GLU A 598 36.20 -6.05 -47.51
N LEU A 599 35.26 -5.62 -46.65
CA LEU A 599 35.32 -5.82 -45.20
C LEU A 599 35.13 -7.28 -44.78
N ALA A 600 34.64 -8.15 -45.68
CA ALA A 600 34.49 -9.57 -45.41
C ALA A 600 35.84 -10.25 -45.08
N HIS A 601 36.93 -9.78 -45.67
CA HIS A 601 38.27 -10.39 -45.58
C HIS A 601 39.14 -9.87 -44.43
N LEU A 602 38.71 -8.83 -43.71
CA LEU A 602 39.42 -8.34 -42.52
C LEU A 602 39.34 -9.36 -41.38
N ASP A 603 40.43 -9.50 -40.62
CA ASP A 603 40.46 -10.30 -39.41
C ASP A 603 39.48 -9.72 -38.39
N LYS A 604 38.64 -10.58 -37.80
CA LYS A 604 37.59 -10.19 -36.86
C LYS A 604 37.65 -11.10 -35.65
N MET A 605 37.54 -10.50 -34.48
CA MET A 605 37.29 -11.25 -33.26
C MET A 605 35.78 -11.43 -33.10
N THR A 606 35.30 -12.66 -33.21
CA THR A 606 33.89 -13.02 -32.99
C THR A 606 33.74 -13.87 -31.73
N LEU A 607 32.49 -14.01 -31.29
CA LEU A 607 32.17 -14.78 -30.09
C LEU A 607 32.54 -16.28 -30.24
N PRO A 608 33.21 -16.88 -29.24
CA PRO A 608 33.47 -18.32 -29.25
C PRO A 608 32.18 -19.10 -29.01
N VAL A 609 31.78 -19.95 -29.96
CA VAL A 609 30.54 -20.75 -29.89
C VAL A 609 30.83 -22.25 -29.93
N SER A 610 30.08 -23.01 -29.13
CA SER A 610 30.07 -24.48 -29.20
C SER A 610 29.09 -24.97 -30.27
N ASN A 611 29.48 -25.99 -31.03
CA ASN A 611 28.62 -26.63 -32.03
C ASN A 611 27.72 -27.74 -31.44
N SER A 612 27.87 -28.07 -30.14
CA SER A 612 27.15 -29.15 -29.45
C SER A 612 26.71 -28.72 -28.06
N PHE A 613 25.52 -29.14 -27.64
CA PHE A 613 25.00 -28.93 -26.28
C PHE A 613 25.72 -29.85 -25.29
N LYS A 614 26.95 -29.47 -24.93
CA LYS A 614 27.81 -30.17 -23.97
C LYS A 614 28.35 -29.20 -22.92
N PRO A 615 28.67 -29.66 -21.70
CA PRO A 615 29.40 -28.86 -20.72
C PRO A 615 30.74 -28.36 -21.28
N THR A 616 31.18 -27.17 -20.88
CA THR A 616 32.39 -26.52 -21.43
C THR A 616 33.71 -27.20 -21.05
N SER A 617 33.72 -28.08 -20.04
CA SER A 617 34.89 -28.95 -19.79
C SER A 617 34.84 -30.15 -20.73
N PRO A 618 35.90 -30.41 -21.52
CA PRO A 618 35.94 -31.53 -22.46
C PRO A 618 35.87 -32.91 -21.78
N ASP A 619 36.12 -32.99 -20.47
CA ASP A 619 36.11 -34.23 -19.68
C ASP A 619 34.71 -34.61 -19.15
N ARG A 620 33.67 -33.81 -19.43
CA ARG A 620 32.34 -33.96 -18.82
C ARG A 620 31.24 -34.17 -19.86
N ASP A 621 30.64 -35.36 -19.87
CA ASP A 621 29.48 -35.68 -20.74
C ASP A 621 28.10 -35.46 -20.07
N LYS A 622 28.03 -35.27 -18.74
CA LYS A 622 26.77 -35.06 -18.00
C LYS A 622 26.74 -33.70 -17.29
N PHE A 623 25.67 -32.92 -17.45
CA PHE A 623 25.45 -31.66 -16.71
C PHE A 623 25.14 -31.83 -15.22
N PHE A 624 24.94 -33.04 -14.71
CA PHE A 624 24.73 -33.26 -13.28
C PHE A 624 26.07 -33.40 -12.53
N VAL A 625 26.27 -32.73 -11.39
CA VAL A 625 27.49 -32.84 -10.57
C VAL A 625 27.30 -33.89 -9.47
N GLU A 626 28.21 -34.86 -9.35
CA GLU A 626 28.18 -35.87 -8.28
C GLU A 626 28.70 -35.29 -6.95
N PHE A 627 27.95 -34.36 -6.37
CA PHE A 627 28.38 -33.58 -5.19
C PHE A 627 28.49 -34.42 -3.89
N TRP A 628 27.83 -35.57 -3.81
CA TRP A 628 27.88 -36.48 -2.64
C TRP A 628 29.22 -37.22 -2.47
N THR A 629 30.12 -37.14 -3.45
CA THR A 629 31.44 -37.80 -3.41
C THR A 629 32.46 -37.06 -2.54
N LEU A 630 32.14 -35.83 -2.11
CA LEU A 630 33.04 -34.97 -1.35
C LEU A 630 33.14 -35.42 0.13
N PRO A 631 34.35 -35.52 0.72
CA PRO A 631 34.50 -35.82 2.15
C PRO A 631 33.80 -34.80 3.04
N VAL A 632 33.19 -35.27 4.13
CA VAL A 632 32.36 -34.47 5.05
C VAL A 632 33.08 -33.23 5.59
N GLY A 633 34.39 -33.31 5.85
CA GLY A 633 35.17 -32.15 6.31
C GLY A 633 35.17 -30.99 5.32
N TRP A 634 35.20 -31.27 4.02
CA TRP A 634 35.15 -30.26 2.96
C TRP A 634 33.74 -29.72 2.74
N VAL A 635 32.70 -30.51 3.04
CA VAL A 635 31.31 -30.03 3.06
C VAL A 635 31.17 -28.90 4.09
N PHE A 636 31.66 -29.09 5.32
CA PHE A 636 31.63 -28.01 6.32
C PHE A 636 32.51 -26.81 5.96
N ALA A 637 33.67 -27.04 5.33
CA ALA A 637 34.52 -25.94 4.87
C ALA A 637 33.85 -25.09 3.78
N ALA A 638 32.96 -25.68 2.97
CA ALA A 638 32.22 -24.98 1.92
C ALA A 638 31.20 -23.95 2.45
N ILE A 639 30.90 -23.94 3.75
CA ILE A 639 30.00 -22.93 4.35
C ILE A 639 30.58 -21.51 4.27
N VAL A 640 31.91 -21.37 4.38
CA VAL A 640 32.59 -20.06 4.33
C VAL A 640 32.37 -19.41 2.97
N PRO A 641 32.62 -20.11 1.84
CA PRO A 641 32.21 -19.61 0.54
C PRO A 641 30.73 -19.32 0.43
N GLY A 642 29.88 -20.20 0.96
CA GLY A 642 28.43 -20.03 0.95
C GLY A 642 27.98 -18.71 1.57
N ILE A 643 28.54 -18.33 2.72
CA ILE A 643 28.23 -17.06 3.40
C ILE A 643 28.60 -15.85 2.54
N ILE A 644 29.78 -15.87 1.92
CA ILE A 644 30.24 -14.77 1.06
C ILE A 644 29.30 -14.60 -0.13
N ILE A 645 28.96 -15.71 -0.80
CA ILE A 645 28.02 -15.71 -1.94
C ILE A 645 26.66 -15.20 -1.48
N THR A 646 26.14 -15.65 -0.33
CA THR A 646 24.88 -15.17 0.20
C THR A 646 24.87 -13.67 0.43
N ILE A 647 25.90 -13.10 1.05
CA ILE A 647 25.96 -11.66 1.32
C ILE A 647 25.98 -10.88 0.00
N LEU A 648 26.77 -11.32 -0.98
CA LEU A 648 26.89 -10.67 -2.27
C LEU A 648 25.58 -10.73 -3.05
N PHE A 649 24.97 -11.91 -3.14
CA PHE A 649 23.74 -12.13 -3.91
C PHE A 649 22.52 -11.46 -3.29
N PHE A 650 22.42 -11.50 -1.96
CA PHE A 650 21.41 -10.76 -1.23
C PHE A 650 21.55 -9.26 -1.49
N PHE A 651 22.76 -8.70 -1.36
CA PHE A 651 22.96 -7.27 -1.57
C PHE A 651 22.65 -6.83 -3.00
N ASP A 652 23.17 -7.54 -4.01
CA ASP A 652 22.92 -7.19 -5.41
C ASP A 652 21.42 -7.23 -5.71
N HIS A 653 20.72 -8.24 -5.21
CA HIS A 653 19.27 -8.32 -5.35
C HIS A 653 18.56 -7.14 -4.66
N GLU A 654 18.89 -6.84 -3.40
CA GLU A 654 18.30 -5.75 -2.64
C GLU A 654 18.47 -4.39 -3.33
N VAL A 655 19.68 -4.08 -3.77
CA VAL A 655 19.96 -2.80 -4.43
C VAL A 655 19.26 -2.70 -5.77
N SER A 656 19.23 -3.77 -6.56
CA SER A 656 18.43 -3.83 -7.79
C SER A 656 16.95 -3.57 -7.52
N SER A 657 16.38 -4.26 -6.52
CA SER A 657 14.97 -4.10 -6.16
C SER A 657 14.67 -2.67 -5.70
N ILE A 658 15.52 -2.07 -4.85
CA ILE A 658 15.38 -0.69 -4.39
C ILE A 658 15.32 0.25 -5.60
N ILE A 659 16.29 0.17 -6.51
CA ILE A 659 16.36 1.07 -7.67
C ILE A 659 15.13 0.96 -8.56
N CYS A 660 14.63 -0.27 -8.82
CA CYS A 660 13.44 -0.48 -9.64
C CYS A 660 12.12 -0.06 -8.96
N THR A 661 12.13 0.17 -7.65
CA THR A 661 10.94 0.55 -6.85
C THR A 661 10.93 2.01 -6.43
N ILE A 662 11.93 2.79 -6.84
CA ILE A 662 11.96 4.24 -6.58
C ILE A 662 10.71 4.88 -7.17
N ASP A 663 10.12 5.84 -6.46
CA ASP A 663 8.90 6.57 -6.82
C ASP A 663 8.90 7.12 -8.26
N ARG A 664 10.09 7.38 -8.82
CA ARG A 664 10.32 7.73 -10.23
C ARG A 664 9.58 6.83 -11.22
N TYR A 665 9.49 5.53 -10.94
CA TYR A 665 8.90 4.53 -11.85
C TYR A 665 7.37 4.40 -11.70
N GLY A 666 6.78 4.98 -10.65
CA GLY A 666 5.32 5.00 -10.46
C GLY A 666 4.68 3.61 -10.37
N THR A 667 5.36 2.63 -9.75
CA THR A 667 4.85 1.27 -9.54
C THR A 667 3.64 1.27 -8.59
N ARG A 668 2.59 0.50 -8.91
CA ARG A 668 1.32 0.45 -8.18
C ARG A 668 1.06 -0.86 -7.47
N LYS A 669 1.52 -1.98 -8.04
CA LYS A 669 1.23 -3.30 -7.47
C LYS A 669 2.24 -3.62 -6.36
N PRO A 670 1.83 -4.31 -5.27
CA PRO A 670 2.74 -4.66 -4.18
C PRO A 670 3.88 -5.55 -4.68
N GLY A 671 5.08 -5.32 -4.13
CA GLY A 671 6.28 -6.13 -4.37
C GLY A 671 6.25 -7.47 -3.64
N GLY A 672 7.14 -8.39 -4.02
CA GLY A 672 7.26 -9.74 -3.45
C GLY A 672 8.70 -10.10 -3.08
N PHE A 673 9.37 -9.23 -2.32
CA PHE A 673 10.82 -9.25 -2.18
C PHE A 673 11.38 -10.41 -1.35
N ALA A 674 10.69 -10.85 -0.29
CA ALA A 674 11.13 -12.01 0.49
C ALA A 674 10.95 -13.30 -0.31
N TRP A 675 9.91 -13.36 -1.15
CA TRP A 675 9.74 -14.45 -2.12
C TRP A 675 10.86 -14.48 -3.17
N ASP A 676 11.28 -13.32 -3.66
CA ASP A 676 12.36 -13.21 -4.64
C ASP A 676 13.71 -13.70 -4.07
N ILE A 677 14.00 -13.45 -2.79
CA ILE A 677 15.19 -13.99 -2.10
C ILE A 677 15.13 -15.51 -1.98
N ILE A 678 13.95 -16.08 -1.71
CA ILE A 678 13.76 -17.54 -1.70
C ILE A 678 13.95 -18.12 -3.10
N LEU A 679 13.42 -17.45 -4.12
CA LEU A 679 13.60 -17.87 -5.51
C LEU A 679 15.09 -17.84 -5.88
N LEU A 680 15.80 -16.77 -5.53
CA LEU A 680 17.24 -16.61 -5.72
C LEU A 680 18.04 -17.73 -5.03
N GLY A 681 17.72 -18.07 -3.78
CA GLY A 681 18.35 -19.18 -3.08
C GLY A 681 18.11 -20.52 -3.78
N THR A 682 16.88 -20.75 -4.25
CA THR A 682 16.49 -21.98 -4.94
C THR A 682 17.19 -22.13 -6.29
N THR A 683 17.22 -21.08 -7.11
CA THR A 683 17.92 -21.08 -8.40
C THR A 683 19.42 -21.23 -8.22
N THR A 684 20.01 -20.61 -7.19
CA THR A 684 21.43 -20.76 -6.85
C THR A 684 21.79 -22.21 -6.50
N ALA A 685 20.95 -22.91 -5.72
CA ALA A 685 21.14 -24.34 -5.46
C ALA A 685 21.06 -25.20 -6.74
N LEU A 686 20.06 -24.94 -7.59
CA LEU A 686 19.90 -25.65 -8.86
C LEU A 686 21.10 -25.45 -9.78
N CYS A 687 21.61 -24.22 -9.89
CA CYS A 687 22.84 -23.90 -10.61
C CYS A 687 24.03 -24.71 -10.06
N GLY A 688 24.17 -24.83 -8.74
CA GLY A 688 25.22 -25.65 -8.12
C GLY A 688 25.11 -27.14 -8.43
N ILE A 689 23.90 -27.70 -8.44
CA ILE A 689 23.65 -29.11 -8.79
C ILE A 689 23.97 -29.39 -10.27
N LEU A 690 23.66 -28.43 -11.15
CA LEU A 690 23.94 -28.49 -12.58
C LEU A 690 25.39 -28.10 -12.93
N GLY A 691 26.16 -27.58 -11.98
CA GLY A 691 27.49 -27.05 -12.22
C GLY A 691 27.49 -25.92 -13.26
N ILE A 692 26.45 -25.07 -13.21
CA ILE A 692 26.29 -23.87 -14.02
C ILE A 692 26.54 -22.67 -13.07
N PRO A 693 27.17 -21.57 -13.53
CA PRO A 693 27.32 -20.39 -12.69
C PRO A 693 25.95 -19.88 -12.22
N PRO A 694 25.83 -19.50 -10.93
CA PRO A 694 24.59 -18.96 -10.42
C PRO A 694 24.33 -17.56 -11.00
N ALA A 695 23.07 -17.26 -11.29
CA ALA A 695 22.66 -15.95 -11.77
C ALA A 695 22.16 -15.09 -10.60
N ASN A 696 22.64 -13.84 -10.52
CA ASN A 696 22.17 -12.81 -9.58
C ASN A 696 21.33 -11.74 -10.31
N GLY A 697 20.71 -10.85 -9.53
CA GLY A 697 20.05 -9.66 -10.06
C GLY A 697 21.05 -8.76 -10.79
N LEU A 698 20.80 -8.49 -12.06
CA LEU A 698 21.72 -7.71 -12.90
C LEU A 698 21.44 -6.21 -12.69
N LEU A 699 22.32 -5.62 -11.89
CA LEU A 699 22.23 -4.27 -11.31
C LEU A 699 21.89 -3.11 -12.26
N PRO A 700 22.31 -3.12 -13.53
CA PRO A 700 21.93 -2.07 -14.48
C PRO A 700 20.88 -2.51 -15.51
N GLN A 701 20.72 -3.81 -15.75
CA GLN A 701 19.71 -4.31 -16.69
C GLN A 701 18.31 -4.20 -16.09
N ALA A 702 18.17 -4.40 -14.77
CA ALA A 702 16.90 -4.23 -14.08
C ALA A 702 16.32 -2.81 -14.21
N PRO A 703 17.06 -1.72 -13.92
CA PRO A 703 16.53 -0.36 -14.12
C PRO A 703 16.32 -0.02 -15.59
N LEU A 704 17.21 -0.45 -16.50
CA LEU A 704 17.01 -0.24 -17.94
C LEU A 704 15.78 -0.99 -18.47
N HIS A 705 15.47 -2.16 -17.90
CA HIS A 705 14.24 -2.87 -18.19
C HIS A 705 13.01 -2.09 -17.73
N SER A 706 13.01 -1.58 -16.49
CA SER A 706 11.95 -0.71 -15.98
C SER A 706 11.76 0.55 -16.83
N GLU A 707 12.86 1.22 -17.22
CA GLU A 707 12.84 2.40 -18.10
C GLU A 707 12.22 2.07 -19.47
N SER A 708 12.58 0.94 -20.08
CA SER A 708 12.03 0.51 -21.37
C SER A 708 10.52 0.21 -21.36
N LEU A 709 9.94 0.02 -20.17
CA LEU A 709 8.52 -0.25 -19.96
C LEU A 709 7.74 1.00 -19.53
N MET A 710 8.39 2.16 -19.42
CA MET A 710 7.73 3.40 -19.07
C MET A 710 6.84 3.91 -20.19
N HIS A 711 5.65 4.37 -19.81
CA HIS A 711 4.75 5.12 -20.66
C HIS A 711 4.25 6.38 -19.94
N SER A 712 3.94 7.41 -20.71
CA SER A 712 3.26 8.58 -20.18
C SER A 712 1.76 8.32 -20.04
N GLU A 713 1.22 8.57 -18.86
CA GLU A 713 -0.21 8.59 -18.58
C GLU A 713 -0.62 10.02 -18.22
N ARG A 714 -1.76 10.48 -18.74
CA ARG A 714 -2.29 11.81 -18.41
C ARG A 714 -3.18 11.68 -17.18
N GLU A 715 -2.75 12.25 -16.07
CA GLU A 715 -3.50 12.29 -14.83
C GLU A 715 -4.04 13.71 -14.63
N GLN A 716 -5.36 13.83 -14.38
CA GLN A 716 -5.99 15.11 -14.10
C GLN A 716 -5.88 15.37 -12.60
N ARG A 717 -5.12 16.40 -12.22
CA ARG A 717 -5.02 16.85 -10.83
C ARG A 717 -5.66 18.22 -10.73
N THR A 718 -6.67 18.35 -9.89
CA THR A 718 -7.28 19.63 -9.54
C THR A 718 -6.32 20.39 -8.63
N VAL A 719 -5.68 21.42 -9.17
CA VAL A 719 -4.85 22.34 -8.38
C VAL A 719 -5.70 23.55 -8.05
N ILE A 720 -5.87 23.83 -6.76
CA ILE A 720 -6.58 25.02 -6.27
C ILE A 720 -5.55 26.15 -6.26
N THR A 721 -5.67 27.07 -7.22
CA THR A 721 -4.85 28.29 -7.26
C THR A 721 -5.80 29.47 -7.10
N ASP A 722 -5.57 30.32 -6.10
CA ASP A 722 -6.38 31.51 -5.81
C ASP A 722 -7.90 31.27 -5.64
N GLY A 723 -8.30 30.09 -5.15
CA GLY A 723 -9.70 29.76 -4.86
C GLY A 723 -10.55 29.39 -6.07
N GLU A 724 -9.96 29.24 -7.27
CA GLU A 724 -10.61 28.64 -8.44
C GLU A 724 -10.01 27.24 -8.71
N GLU A 725 -10.88 26.26 -8.95
CA GLU A 725 -10.48 24.89 -9.31
C GLU A 725 -10.05 24.85 -10.78
N LYS A 726 -8.75 24.67 -11.02
CA LYS A 726 -8.22 24.46 -12.37
C LYS A 726 -7.82 23.00 -12.53
N ILE A 727 -8.41 22.34 -13.53
CA ILE A 727 -8.05 20.99 -13.93
C ILE A 727 -6.75 21.09 -14.74
N GLU A 728 -5.62 20.83 -14.10
CA GLU A 728 -4.34 20.72 -14.79
C GLU A 728 -4.09 19.25 -15.15
N THR A 729 -3.87 19.01 -16.45
CA THR A 729 -3.49 17.68 -16.94
C THR A 729 -1.98 17.54 -16.74
N HIS A 730 -1.58 16.77 -15.73
CA HIS A 730 -0.18 16.47 -15.50
C HIS A 730 0.18 15.15 -16.20
N GLU A 731 1.28 15.13 -16.94
CA GLU A 731 1.80 13.92 -17.55
C GLU A 731 2.66 13.19 -16.51
N VAL A 732 2.22 11.99 -16.10
CA VAL A 732 2.94 11.16 -15.13
C VAL A 732 3.51 9.95 -15.88
N LYS A 733 4.81 9.71 -15.75
CA LYS A 733 5.47 8.52 -16.31
C LYS A 733 5.25 7.32 -15.38
N ARG A 734 4.84 6.19 -15.95
CA ARG A 734 4.54 4.96 -15.21
C ARG A 734 5.04 3.73 -15.95
N VAL A 735 5.42 2.70 -15.22
CA VAL A 735 5.91 1.44 -15.78
C VAL A 735 4.78 0.44 -15.99
N TYR A 736 4.76 -0.25 -17.15
CA TYR A 736 3.91 -1.42 -17.34
C TYR A 736 4.40 -2.60 -16.50
N GLU A 737 3.63 -2.94 -15.48
CA GLU A 737 3.92 -4.04 -14.56
C GLU A 737 3.37 -5.40 -15.07
N GLN A 738 4.21 -6.16 -15.78
CA GLN A 738 3.84 -7.39 -16.51
C GLN A 738 4.91 -8.51 -16.47
N ARG A 739 4.54 -9.73 -16.88
CA ARG A 739 5.44 -10.91 -16.93
C ARG A 739 5.87 -11.37 -18.34
N TRP A 740 5.20 -10.87 -19.38
CA TRP A 740 5.51 -11.18 -20.78
C TRP A 740 6.95 -10.86 -21.19
N SER A 741 7.52 -9.72 -20.82
CA SER A 741 8.87 -9.32 -21.24
C SER A 741 9.94 -10.30 -20.75
N SER A 742 9.89 -10.64 -19.45
CA SER A 742 10.81 -11.58 -18.82
C SER A 742 10.62 -13.00 -19.36
N PHE A 743 9.37 -13.42 -19.59
CA PHE A 743 9.08 -14.72 -20.19
C PHE A 743 9.59 -14.82 -21.64
N LEU A 744 9.33 -13.80 -22.47
CA LEU A 744 9.75 -13.78 -23.86
C LEU A 744 11.27 -13.71 -24.01
N HIS A 745 11.96 -12.90 -23.19
CA HIS A 745 13.43 -12.90 -23.22
C HIS A 745 13.98 -14.26 -22.80
N ALA A 746 13.42 -14.90 -21.76
CA ALA A 746 13.94 -16.16 -21.24
C ALA A 746 13.75 -17.28 -22.26
N GLY A 747 12.58 -17.31 -22.91
CA GLY A 747 12.31 -18.18 -24.05
C GLY A 747 13.28 -17.92 -25.22
N ALA A 748 13.60 -16.65 -25.51
CA ALA A 748 14.56 -16.30 -26.55
C ALA A 748 16.00 -16.76 -26.20
N ILE A 749 16.45 -16.60 -24.96
CA ILE A 749 17.77 -17.12 -24.53
C ILE A 749 17.82 -18.63 -24.71
N LEU A 750 16.80 -19.36 -24.26
CA LEU A 750 16.71 -20.81 -24.44
C LEU A 750 16.70 -21.23 -25.92
N LEU A 751 16.03 -20.45 -26.78
CA LEU A 751 16.06 -20.67 -28.23
C LEU A 751 17.49 -20.50 -28.79
N PHE A 752 18.22 -19.49 -28.33
CA PHE A 752 19.59 -19.19 -28.77
C PHE A 752 20.65 -20.16 -28.23
N VAL A 753 20.33 -20.95 -27.20
CA VAL A 753 21.14 -22.09 -26.75
C VAL A 753 21.08 -23.25 -27.75
N SER A 754 20.07 -23.31 -28.62
CA SER A 754 20.00 -24.38 -29.63
C SER A 754 21.06 -24.19 -30.75
N PRO A 755 21.63 -25.28 -31.30
CA PRO A 755 22.75 -25.20 -32.25
C PRO A 755 22.58 -24.27 -33.47
N PRO A 756 21.41 -24.20 -34.16
CA PRO A 756 21.28 -23.33 -35.33
C PRO A 756 21.36 -21.84 -34.95
N PHE A 757 20.83 -21.45 -33.79
CA PHE A 757 20.85 -20.06 -33.34
C PHE A 757 22.17 -19.68 -32.65
N MET A 758 22.88 -20.64 -32.05
CA MET A 758 24.27 -20.42 -31.59
C MET A 758 25.19 -20.03 -32.75
N LYS A 759 24.99 -20.59 -33.95
CA LYS A 759 25.78 -20.19 -35.13
C LYS A 759 25.53 -18.74 -35.53
N VAL A 760 24.30 -18.24 -35.37
CA VAL A 760 23.95 -16.83 -35.61
C VAL A 760 24.65 -15.92 -34.61
N LEU A 761 24.69 -16.32 -33.34
CA LEU A 761 25.37 -15.58 -32.28
C LEU A 761 26.89 -15.47 -32.54
N GLY A 762 27.50 -16.54 -33.06
CA GLY A 762 28.92 -16.57 -33.45
C GLY A 762 29.31 -15.62 -34.59
N LEU A 763 28.35 -15.01 -35.29
CA LEU A 763 28.60 -13.95 -36.28
C LEU A 763 28.85 -12.59 -35.63
N THR A 764 28.53 -12.44 -34.35
CA THR A 764 28.62 -11.16 -33.63
C THR A 764 30.08 -10.79 -33.37
N PRO A 765 30.57 -9.66 -33.88
CA PRO A 765 31.90 -9.15 -33.55
C PRO A 765 31.96 -8.66 -32.11
N THR A 766 33.10 -8.85 -31.43
CA THR A 766 33.29 -8.36 -30.06
C THR A 766 33.27 -6.83 -29.96
N SER A 767 33.59 -6.13 -31.04
CA SER A 767 33.48 -4.67 -31.12
C SER A 767 32.04 -4.15 -30.95
N VAL A 768 31.05 -4.88 -31.43
CA VAL A 768 29.63 -4.52 -31.26
C VAL A 768 29.22 -4.66 -29.79
N LEU A 769 29.78 -5.63 -29.06
CA LEU A 769 29.60 -5.78 -27.60
C LEU A 769 30.15 -4.57 -26.85
N ALA A 770 31.36 -4.12 -27.21
CA ALA A 770 31.95 -2.92 -26.62
C ALA A 770 31.06 -1.67 -26.86
N GLY A 771 30.49 -1.55 -28.07
CA GLY A 771 29.50 -0.52 -28.39
C GLY A 771 28.24 -0.58 -27.53
N LEU A 772 27.72 -1.78 -27.29
CA LEU A 772 26.57 -1.99 -26.40
C LEU A 772 26.90 -1.64 -24.95
N PHE A 773 28.08 -1.98 -24.44
CA PHE A 773 28.52 -1.60 -23.09
C PHE A 773 28.62 -0.08 -22.92
N MET A 774 29.15 0.63 -23.93
CA MET A 774 29.16 2.10 -23.91
C MET A 774 27.75 2.68 -23.93
N PHE A 775 26.85 2.11 -24.73
CA PHE A 775 25.44 2.54 -24.78
C PHE A 775 24.73 2.33 -23.43
N MET A 776 24.87 1.16 -22.80
CA MET A 776 24.27 0.91 -21.49
C MET A 776 24.88 1.78 -20.38
N GLY A 777 26.19 2.05 -20.45
CA GLY A 777 26.87 2.97 -19.54
C GLY A 777 26.34 4.40 -19.67
N GLU A 778 26.09 4.87 -20.90
CA GLU A 778 25.50 6.18 -21.17
C GLU A 778 24.06 6.27 -20.68
N GLN A 779 23.22 5.28 -20.97
CA GLN A 779 21.82 5.25 -20.52
C GLN A 779 21.72 5.22 -18.99
N SER A 780 22.55 4.42 -18.33
CA SER A 780 22.63 4.40 -16.86
C SER A 780 23.09 5.75 -16.28
N LEU A 781 23.99 6.46 -16.98
CA LEU A 781 24.49 7.77 -16.55
C LEU A 781 23.46 8.90 -16.76
N SER A 782 22.76 8.92 -17.90
CA SER A 782 21.78 9.97 -18.24
C SER A 782 20.53 9.94 -17.35
N VAL A 783 20.21 8.77 -16.82
CA VAL A 783 19.14 8.55 -15.83
C VAL A 783 19.53 9.07 -14.45
N ASN A 784 20.82 9.17 -14.12
CA ASN A 784 21.27 9.46 -12.75
C ASN A 784 21.21 10.98 -12.43
N PRO A 785 20.52 11.39 -11.34
CA PRO A 785 20.45 12.79 -10.90
C PRO A 785 21.82 13.45 -10.65
N ILE A 786 22.84 12.67 -10.27
CA ILE A 786 24.21 13.17 -10.06
C ILE A 786 24.74 13.86 -11.32
N LEU A 787 24.40 13.36 -12.52
CA LEU A 787 24.87 13.94 -13.77
C LEU A 787 24.40 15.40 -13.90
N TYR A 788 23.11 15.66 -13.68
CA TYR A 788 22.55 17.01 -13.72
C TYR A 788 23.15 17.93 -12.66
N ARG A 789 23.36 17.43 -11.44
CA ARG A 789 24.04 18.20 -10.37
C ARG A 789 25.51 18.48 -10.68
N THR A 790 26.16 17.59 -11.42
CA THR A 790 27.53 17.80 -11.91
C THR A 790 27.56 18.86 -13.01
N PHE A 791 26.55 18.89 -13.89
CA PHE A 791 26.41 20.00 -14.84
C PHE A 791 26.17 21.34 -14.13
N TYR A 792 25.38 21.37 -13.04
CA TYR A 792 25.23 22.60 -12.24
C TYR A 792 26.55 23.11 -11.65
N LEU A 793 27.55 22.25 -11.45
CA LEU A 793 28.90 22.68 -11.04
C LEU A 793 29.62 23.46 -12.14
N LEU A 794 29.29 23.19 -13.41
CA LEU A 794 29.90 23.79 -14.60
C LEU A 794 29.07 24.98 -15.13
N THR A 795 27.78 25.05 -14.78
CA THR A 795 26.87 26.12 -15.18
C THR A 795 27.20 27.43 -14.43
N PRO A 796 27.29 28.59 -15.12
CA PRO A 796 27.52 29.87 -14.47
C PRO A 796 26.36 30.22 -13.51
N PRO A 797 26.63 30.90 -12.37
CA PRO A 797 25.61 31.20 -11.36
C PRO A 797 24.38 31.99 -11.84
N SER A 798 24.47 32.65 -13.00
CA SER A 798 23.38 33.40 -13.62
C SER A 798 22.33 32.52 -14.32
N GLU A 799 22.69 31.31 -14.71
CA GLU A 799 21.81 30.35 -15.42
C GLU A 799 21.32 29.22 -14.51
N LEU A 800 21.72 29.23 -13.24
CA LEU A 800 21.27 28.25 -12.26
C LEU A 800 19.79 28.48 -11.90
N PRO A 801 19.02 27.39 -11.69
CA PRO A 801 17.63 27.50 -11.22
C PRO A 801 17.52 28.29 -9.90
N SER A 802 16.37 28.90 -9.65
CA SER A 802 16.10 29.53 -8.35
C SER A 802 15.86 28.48 -7.27
N LEU A 803 16.64 28.50 -6.20
CA LEU A 803 16.45 27.60 -5.05
C LEU A 803 15.24 28.03 -4.18
N PRO A 804 14.56 27.09 -3.50
CA PRO A 804 13.51 27.39 -2.53
C PRO A 804 14.00 28.32 -1.41
N SER A 805 13.14 29.24 -0.96
CA SER A 805 13.42 30.19 0.13
C SER A 805 13.64 29.51 1.50
N SER A 806 13.27 28.24 1.65
CA SER A 806 13.53 27.40 2.83
C SER A 806 15.00 27.00 3.02
N LEU A 807 15.85 27.19 1.99
CA LEU A 807 17.31 27.00 2.10
C LEU A 807 18.05 28.27 2.51
N ALA A 808 17.34 29.40 2.63
CA ALA A 808 17.91 30.62 3.15
C ALA A 808 18.06 30.48 4.67
N LYS A 809 19.29 30.69 5.16
CA LYS A 809 19.62 30.66 6.59
C LYS A 809 18.58 31.48 7.37
N LYS A 810 17.86 30.87 8.33
CA LYS A 810 17.01 31.62 9.26
C LYS A 810 17.82 32.75 9.89
N PRO A 811 17.32 34.00 9.94
CA PRO A 811 17.95 35.03 10.73
C PRO A 811 18.01 34.55 12.17
N ASP A 812 19.19 34.61 12.80
CA ASP A 812 19.30 34.42 14.25
C ASP A 812 18.39 35.45 14.94
N ASP A 813 17.75 35.07 16.06
CA ASP A 813 16.71 35.81 16.81
C ASP A 813 17.14 37.22 17.36
N ALA A 814 18.21 37.82 16.84
CA ALA A 814 18.77 39.10 17.30
C ALA A 814 18.29 40.34 16.52
N ASP A 815 17.76 40.22 15.30
CA ASP A 815 17.47 41.38 14.44
C ASP A 815 15.99 41.43 13.98
N ILE A 816 15.07 41.65 14.92
CA ILE A 816 13.62 41.86 14.64
C ILE A 816 13.34 43.25 14.02
N ASN A 817 14.32 44.16 13.96
CA ASN A 817 14.07 45.58 13.61
C ASN A 817 14.60 46.04 12.25
N THR A 818 15.06 45.16 11.36
CA THR A 818 15.51 45.57 10.02
C THR A 818 14.76 44.81 8.93
N SER A 819 13.95 45.55 8.15
CA SER A 819 13.25 45.08 6.95
C SER A 819 14.20 44.78 5.78
N ARG A 820 15.20 43.92 5.99
CA ARG A 820 16.07 43.42 4.91
C ARG A 820 15.48 42.12 4.38
N THR A 821 15.25 42.10 3.08
CA THR A 821 14.92 40.90 2.30
C THR A 821 15.87 39.75 2.66
N PRO A 822 15.37 38.50 2.81
CA PRO A 822 16.23 37.38 3.17
C PRO A 822 17.34 37.18 2.12
N PRO A 823 18.58 36.83 2.55
CA PRO A 823 19.68 36.61 1.62
C PRO A 823 19.38 35.46 0.65
N ARG A 824 19.78 35.61 -0.62
CA ARG A 824 19.63 34.54 -1.62
C ARG A 824 20.38 33.27 -1.15
N PRO A 825 19.74 32.08 -1.19
CA PRO A 825 20.40 30.83 -0.84
C PRO A 825 21.58 30.54 -1.79
N SER A 826 22.72 30.09 -1.22
CA SER A 826 23.93 29.78 -1.99
C SER A 826 23.95 28.32 -2.46
N TYR A 827 24.41 28.08 -3.69
CA TYR A 827 24.58 26.73 -4.26
C TYR A 827 25.79 25.95 -3.72
N ILE A 828 26.71 26.60 -3.00
CA ILE A 828 27.97 26.02 -2.51
C ILE A 828 27.77 24.71 -1.71
N PRO A 829 26.81 24.60 -0.76
CA PRO A 829 26.61 23.37 -0.01
C PRO A 829 26.18 22.17 -0.87
N ILE A 830 25.41 22.43 -1.94
CA ILE A 830 24.95 21.42 -2.90
C ILE A 830 26.13 20.96 -3.76
N HIS A 831 26.97 21.88 -4.22
CA HIS A 831 28.18 21.54 -4.98
C HIS A 831 29.15 20.69 -4.14
N LEU A 832 29.37 21.03 -2.87
CA LEU A 832 30.24 20.27 -1.98
C LEU A 832 29.72 18.84 -1.75
N TYR A 833 28.39 18.68 -1.63
CA TYR A 833 27.75 17.36 -1.53
C TYR A 833 27.97 16.52 -2.79
N THR A 834 27.75 17.09 -3.98
CA THR A 834 27.96 16.39 -5.26
C THR A 834 29.43 16.00 -5.45
N VAL A 835 30.37 16.87 -5.08
CA VAL A 835 31.81 16.56 -5.12
C VAL A 835 32.15 15.39 -4.19
N LEU A 836 31.58 15.36 -2.97
CA LEU A 836 31.75 14.24 -2.06
C LEU A 836 31.26 12.92 -2.67
N GLN A 837 30.08 12.91 -3.30
CA GLN A 837 29.53 11.72 -3.97
C GLN A 837 30.48 11.21 -5.06
N ILE A 838 31.01 12.11 -5.91
CA ILE A 838 31.95 11.74 -6.97
C ILE A 838 33.24 11.16 -6.38
N VAL A 839 33.82 11.79 -5.35
CA VAL A 839 35.06 11.31 -4.70
C VAL A 839 34.87 9.93 -4.09
N ILE A 840 33.76 9.70 -3.38
CA ILE A 840 33.44 8.38 -2.81
C ILE A 840 33.27 7.34 -3.92
N THR A 841 32.57 7.69 -5.00
CA THR A 841 32.36 6.77 -6.13
C THR A 841 33.70 6.36 -6.76
N VAL A 842 34.60 7.32 -7.00
CA VAL A 842 35.94 7.03 -7.54
C VAL A 842 36.76 6.19 -6.56
N ALA A 843 36.69 6.47 -5.26
CA ALA A 843 37.40 5.67 -4.25
C ALA A 843 36.91 4.20 -4.25
N ILE A 844 35.59 3.98 -4.32
CA ILE A 844 35.03 2.64 -4.41
C ILE A 844 35.43 1.97 -5.72
N PHE A 845 35.39 2.69 -6.85
CA PHE A 845 35.86 2.18 -8.13
C PHE A 845 37.32 1.73 -8.09
N ILE A 846 38.21 2.50 -7.45
CA ILE A 846 39.62 2.08 -7.26
C ILE A 846 39.69 0.76 -6.49
N VAL A 847 38.87 0.56 -5.46
CA VAL A 847 38.81 -0.72 -4.73
C VAL A 847 38.37 -1.87 -5.65
N THR A 848 37.43 -1.63 -6.57
CA THR A 848 37.00 -2.65 -7.54
C THR A 848 38.11 -3.10 -8.50
N LEU A 849 39.15 -2.29 -8.70
CA LEU A 849 40.32 -2.66 -9.50
C LEU A 849 41.34 -3.52 -8.72
N THR A 850 41.17 -3.66 -7.40
CA THR A 850 42.06 -4.44 -6.53
C THR A 850 41.56 -5.87 -6.31
N ARG A 851 42.40 -6.74 -5.72
CA ARG A 851 41.98 -8.09 -5.28
C ARG A 851 40.84 -8.08 -4.25
N GLY A 852 40.57 -6.93 -3.63
CA GLY A 852 39.46 -6.72 -2.70
C GLY A 852 38.11 -6.42 -3.37
N ALA A 853 38.02 -6.50 -4.70
CA ALA A 853 36.78 -6.22 -5.44
C ALA A 853 35.51 -6.87 -4.83
N PRO A 854 35.50 -8.15 -4.39
CA PRO A 854 34.29 -8.76 -3.82
C PRO A 854 33.74 -8.06 -2.56
N ALA A 855 34.52 -7.20 -1.90
CA ALA A 855 34.08 -6.44 -0.74
C ALA A 855 33.32 -5.15 -1.09
N PHE A 856 33.24 -4.74 -2.36
CA PHE A 856 32.56 -3.49 -2.74
C PHE A 856 31.10 -3.41 -2.25
N PRO A 857 30.28 -4.49 -2.24
CA PRO A 857 28.92 -4.46 -1.70
C PRO A 857 28.87 -4.00 -0.24
N VAL A 858 29.80 -4.51 0.57
CA VAL A 858 29.91 -4.18 2.00
C VAL A 858 30.29 -2.71 2.18
N LEU A 859 31.13 -2.16 1.30
CA LEU A 859 31.49 -0.74 1.33
C LEU A 859 30.28 0.15 1.01
N ILE A 860 29.39 -0.26 0.09
CA ILE A 860 28.17 0.48 -0.21
C ILE A 860 27.19 0.43 0.99
N VAL A 861 27.03 -0.72 1.65
CA VAL A 861 26.22 -0.81 2.88
C VAL A 861 26.76 0.13 3.96
N ALA A 862 28.09 0.25 4.07
CA ALA A 862 28.72 1.16 5.03
C ALA A 862 28.46 2.66 4.73
N LEU A 863 28.04 3.01 3.51
CA LEU A 863 27.63 4.39 3.18
C LEU A 863 26.33 4.79 3.87
N VAL A 864 25.43 3.85 4.15
CA VAL A 864 24.15 4.11 4.84
C VAL A 864 24.38 4.66 6.26
N PRO A 865 25.11 3.98 7.17
CA PRO A 865 25.39 4.53 8.49
C PRO A 865 26.31 5.75 8.43
N PHE A 866 27.23 5.84 7.45
CA PHE A 866 28.03 7.03 7.23
C PHE A 866 27.15 8.26 6.95
N ARG A 867 26.17 8.10 6.07
CA ARG A 867 25.22 9.17 5.73
C ARG A 867 24.34 9.53 6.93
N LEU A 868 23.82 8.56 7.66
CA LEU A 868 22.92 8.81 8.80
C LEU A 868 23.63 9.42 10.03
N LEU A 869 24.88 9.04 10.29
CA LEU A 869 25.59 9.44 11.52
C LEU A 869 26.62 10.55 11.30
N VAL A 870 27.33 10.56 10.17
CA VAL A 870 28.47 11.45 9.94
C VAL A 870 28.04 12.72 9.19
N MET A 871 27.24 12.58 8.12
CA MET A 871 26.89 13.73 7.27
C MET A 871 26.02 14.78 7.98
N LYS A 872 25.21 14.36 8.95
CA LYS A 872 24.44 15.25 9.83
C LYS A 872 25.30 16.29 10.57
N ARG A 873 26.59 15.99 10.78
CA ARG A 873 27.53 16.89 11.45
C ARG A 873 28.19 17.89 10.51
N TRP A 874 28.25 17.59 9.22
CA TRP A 874 28.98 18.38 8.22
C TRP A 874 28.08 19.31 7.40
N TRP A 875 26.80 18.95 7.18
CA TRP A 875 25.86 19.76 6.39
C TRP A 875 24.69 20.31 7.22
N PRO A 876 24.14 21.49 6.85
CA PRO A 876 22.88 21.98 7.40
C PRO A 876 21.73 21.04 7.08
N ARG A 877 20.83 20.84 8.05
CA ARG A 877 19.66 19.94 7.91
C ARG A 877 18.76 20.28 6.72
N GLU A 878 18.53 21.56 6.45
CA GLU A 878 17.71 22.02 5.32
C GLU A 878 18.33 21.69 3.96
N VAL A 879 19.67 21.66 3.86
CA VAL A 879 20.38 21.24 2.65
C VAL A 879 20.22 19.74 2.44
N LEU A 880 20.41 18.94 3.51
CA LEU A 880 20.24 17.48 3.45
C LEU A 880 18.82 17.08 3.05
N ARG A 881 17.80 17.77 3.59
CA ARG A 881 16.39 17.60 3.18
C ARG A 881 16.13 17.84 1.69
N PHE A 882 16.91 18.71 1.07
CA PHE A 882 16.74 19.06 -0.34
C PHE A 882 17.48 18.10 -1.28
N VAL A 883 18.68 17.64 -0.89
CA VAL A 883 19.54 16.83 -1.77
C VAL A 883 19.37 15.33 -1.59
N ASP A 884 18.71 14.89 -0.51
CA ASP A 884 18.60 13.47 -0.17
C ASP A 884 17.25 13.15 0.47
N ALA A 885 16.67 12.03 0.07
CA ALA A 885 15.43 11.48 0.59
C ALA A 885 15.62 9.99 0.92
N TRP A 886 14.62 9.40 1.58
CA TRP A 886 14.56 7.95 1.66
C TRP A 886 14.32 7.34 0.26
N ALA A 887 14.95 6.20 -0.03
CA ALA A 887 14.86 5.61 -1.36
C ALA A 887 13.50 4.92 -1.64
N CYS A 888 12.87 4.37 -0.59
CA CYS A 888 11.67 3.52 -0.68
C CYS A 888 10.54 3.97 0.24
N ARG A 889 10.63 5.17 0.84
CA ARG A 889 9.55 5.75 1.65
C ARG A 889 9.49 7.26 1.43
N GLU A 890 8.33 7.84 1.65
CA GLU A 890 8.15 9.29 1.61
C GLU A 890 8.87 9.97 2.78
N GLY A 891 9.36 11.19 2.52
CA GLY A 891 10.01 12.04 3.52
C GLY A 891 11.53 11.91 3.56
N THR A 892 12.11 12.65 4.50
CA THR A 892 13.56 12.70 4.75
C THR A 892 13.86 12.22 6.17
N PRO A 893 15.05 11.71 6.45
CA PRO A 893 15.44 11.31 7.81
C PRO A 893 15.36 12.44 8.82
N GLU A 894 15.61 13.66 8.36
CA GLU A 894 15.49 14.86 9.17
C GLU A 894 14.03 15.08 9.61
N ASP A 895 13.04 14.66 8.82
CA ASP A 895 11.62 14.70 9.19
C ASP A 895 11.27 13.70 10.29
N ASP A 896 11.86 12.50 10.24
CA ASP A 896 11.69 11.49 11.29
C ASP A 896 12.28 11.97 12.62
N GLU A 897 13.47 12.58 12.59
CA GLU A 897 14.11 13.15 13.77
C GLU A 897 13.30 14.32 14.38
N ASP A 898 12.70 15.15 13.53
CA ASP A 898 11.86 16.25 13.98
C ASP A 898 10.54 15.73 14.60
N ALA A 899 9.98 14.65 14.07
CA ALA A 899 8.83 13.96 14.66
C ALA A 899 9.17 13.34 16.04
N GLU A 900 10.36 12.75 16.20
CA GLU A 900 10.84 12.23 17.49
C GLU A 900 11.07 13.36 18.51
N SER A 901 11.74 14.44 18.10
CA SER A 901 12.01 15.58 19.01
C SER A 901 10.73 16.27 19.49
N LYS A 902 9.69 16.35 18.65
CA LYS A 902 8.37 16.85 19.05
C LYS A 902 7.70 15.92 20.07
N LYS A 903 7.82 14.59 19.90
CA LYS A 903 7.30 13.61 20.86
C LYS A 903 7.99 13.68 22.21
N ASP A 904 9.31 13.86 22.25
CA ASP A 904 10.06 14.00 23.49
C ASP A 904 9.71 15.29 24.25
N LYS A 905 9.49 16.41 23.54
CA LYS A 905 8.98 17.66 24.15
C LYS A 905 7.58 17.51 24.72
N LEU A 906 6.66 16.86 23.98
CA LEU A 906 5.29 16.56 24.44
C LEU A 906 5.24 15.57 25.62
N SER A 907 6.23 14.67 25.73
CA SER A 907 6.34 13.73 26.86
C SER A 907 7.02 14.36 28.08
N GLY A 908 7.89 15.36 27.90
CA GLY A 908 8.59 16.07 28.97
C GLY A 908 7.70 17.01 29.79
N ASP A 909 6.78 17.73 29.13
CA ASP A 909 5.87 18.67 29.83
C ASP A 909 4.85 17.94 30.75
N ASN A 910 4.53 16.67 30.47
CA ASN A 910 3.66 15.86 31.32
C ASN A 910 4.34 15.35 32.61
N ILE A 911 5.66 15.50 32.76
CA ILE A 911 6.41 15.06 33.95
C ILE A 911 6.59 16.21 34.96
N ILE A 912 6.48 17.48 34.53
CA ILE A 912 6.68 18.65 35.40
C ILE A 912 5.44 18.96 36.25
N GLY A 913 4.26 18.39 35.93
CA GLY A 913 3.01 18.61 36.66
C GLY A 913 2.77 17.74 37.90
N ARG A 914 3.70 16.82 38.28
CA ARG A 914 3.41 15.83 39.34
C ARG A 914 4.53 15.56 40.35
N ALA A 915 5.42 16.52 40.59
CA ALA A 915 6.41 16.42 41.66
C ALA A 915 6.45 17.71 42.49
N GLY A 916 5.48 17.84 43.40
CA GLY A 916 5.47 18.88 44.43
C GLY A 916 4.91 18.33 45.73
N GLN A 917 5.74 17.63 46.51
CA GLN A 917 5.63 17.47 47.97
C GLN A 917 6.78 16.60 48.53
N GLY A 918 7.48 17.12 49.55
CA GLY A 918 8.39 16.37 50.46
C GLY A 918 9.88 16.51 50.13
N THR A 919 10.61 17.47 50.71
CA THR A 919 11.34 17.45 52.01
C THR A 919 12.83 17.06 51.90
N GLU A 920 13.69 18.01 52.34
CA GLU A 920 14.98 17.88 53.08
C GLU A 920 16.11 17.00 52.48
N ALA A 921 17.41 17.29 52.55
CA ALA A 921 18.28 18.38 53.01
C ALA A 921 19.75 17.97 52.64
N ASP A 922 20.69 18.91 52.80
CA ASP A 922 22.17 18.80 52.83
C ASP A 922 22.88 18.55 51.49
N GLY A 923 23.70 19.45 50.93
CA GLY A 923 24.86 20.18 51.44
C GLY A 923 25.97 19.94 50.38
N ILE A 924 26.80 20.86 49.88
CA ILE A 924 27.74 21.78 50.50
C ILE A 924 28.32 22.64 49.33
N PHE A 925 28.32 23.97 49.48
CA PHE A 925 29.09 24.97 48.71
C PHE A 925 30.58 24.96 49.16
N PRO A 926 31.60 25.50 48.43
CA PRO A 926 31.71 26.95 48.08
C PRO A 926 32.56 27.22 46.79
N SER A 927 32.86 28.40 46.25
CA SER A 927 32.60 29.85 46.47
C SER A 927 33.32 30.66 45.37
N GLN A 928 32.91 31.94 45.22
CA GLN A 928 33.67 33.17 44.86
C GLN A 928 33.21 33.92 43.60
N LEU A 929 32.52 35.07 43.74
CA LEU A 929 32.96 36.50 43.89
C LEU A 929 33.40 37.07 42.51
N ASP A 930 33.14 38.29 42.02
CA ASP A 930 32.58 39.59 42.47
C ASP A 930 32.45 40.47 41.17
N GLU A 931 31.39 41.25 40.91
CA GLU A 931 31.16 42.70 41.15
C GLU A 931 31.17 43.62 39.90
N SER A 932 30.38 44.71 40.03
CA SER A 932 30.25 45.97 39.25
C SER A 932 29.33 45.97 38.01
N GLY A 933 28.36 46.89 37.79
CA GLY A 933 27.89 48.07 38.52
C GLY A 933 27.49 49.20 37.54
N CYS A 934 26.23 49.69 37.59
CA CYS A 934 25.75 51.09 37.44
C CYS A 934 24.33 51.23 36.83
N GLY A 935 23.41 51.92 37.55
CA GLY A 935 22.15 52.52 37.04
C GLY A 935 22.38 53.97 36.52
N PRO A 936 21.38 54.91 36.50
CA PRO A 936 20.03 54.88 37.08
C PRO A 936 18.88 55.56 36.24
N SER A 937 17.68 55.68 36.86
CA SER A 937 16.57 56.67 36.64
C SER A 937 15.55 56.41 35.50
N SER A 938 14.23 56.66 35.56
CA SER A 938 13.32 57.30 36.54
C SER A 938 11.82 57.11 36.15
N SER A 939 10.94 57.04 37.17
CA SER A 939 9.59 57.67 37.34
C SER A 939 8.46 57.59 36.29
N HIS A 940 7.27 57.13 36.75
CA HIS A 940 5.93 57.79 36.74
C HIS A 940 4.80 56.73 36.60
N SER A 941 4.07 56.37 37.67
CA SER A 941 2.87 57.01 38.28
C SER A 941 1.52 56.65 37.61
N GLY A 942 0.60 56.03 38.37
CA GLY A 942 -0.84 56.00 38.03
C GLY A 942 -1.66 54.79 38.53
N THR A 943 -1.98 54.74 39.82
CA THR A 943 -3.13 54.03 40.44
C THR A 943 -4.43 54.86 40.30
N PRO A 944 -5.63 54.48 40.84
CA PRO A 944 -6.31 53.16 41.02
C PRO A 944 -7.86 53.21 40.80
N ALA A 945 -8.56 52.07 40.93
CA ALA A 945 -9.90 51.87 41.58
C ALA A 945 -10.34 50.40 41.31
N VAL A 946 -10.52 49.46 42.25
CA VAL A 946 -11.32 49.32 43.49
C VAL A 946 -12.82 49.48 43.29
N ILE A 947 -13.59 48.39 43.48
CA ILE A 947 -14.68 48.26 44.48
C ILE A 947 -15.12 46.78 44.63
N SER A 948 -15.13 46.35 45.88
CA SER A 948 -15.63 45.10 46.50
C SER A 948 -17.18 45.10 46.64
N LYS A 949 -17.93 44.01 46.84
CA LYS A 949 -18.15 43.19 48.08
C LYS A 949 -19.40 42.31 47.78
N ALA A 950 -19.38 40.99 48.01
CA ALA A 950 -19.78 40.25 49.22
C ALA A 950 -21.29 39.94 49.46
N THR A 951 -21.56 38.64 49.71
CA THR A 951 -22.53 38.01 50.65
C THR A 951 -24.05 38.04 50.32
N SER A 952 -24.92 37.06 50.61
CA SER A 952 -24.94 35.90 51.53
C SER A 952 -26.12 34.94 51.22
N HIS A 953 -26.02 33.67 51.67
CA HIS A 953 -27.09 32.66 51.96
C HIS A 953 -28.21 33.17 52.92
N PRO A 954 -29.37 32.50 53.17
CA PRO A 954 -29.66 31.04 53.36
C PRO A 954 -30.99 30.55 52.69
N GLY A 955 -31.49 29.32 52.75
CA GLY A 955 -31.71 28.37 53.85
C GLY A 955 -32.64 27.20 53.45
N VAL A 956 -32.74 26.24 54.36
CA VAL A 956 -33.29 24.85 54.35
C VAL A 956 -34.82 24.79 54.51
N ILE A 957 -35.53 23.78 53.95
CA ILE A 957 -36.68 23.05 54.56
C ILE A 957 -36.76 21.60 54.03
N ASP A 958 -37.06 20.68 54.95
CA ASP A 958 -37.27 19.22 54.85
C ASP A 958 -38.75 18.91 55.19
N ILE A 959 -39.44 17.97 54.50
CA ILE A 959 -40.72 17.35 54.93
C ILE A 959 -40.87 15.92 54.38
N THR A 960 -41.33 15.04 55.26
CA THR A 960 -41.59 13.60 55.20
C THR A 960 -43.01 13.17 54.73
N ASP A 961 -43.11 11.91 54.28
CA ASP A 961 -44.14 10.87 54.59
C ASP A 961 -45.31 10.54 53.61
N ARG A 962 -45.61 9.22 53.57
CA ARG A 962 -46.84 8.45 53.23
C ARG A 962 -47.17 7.86 51.83
N SER A 963 -47.25 6.51 51.85
CA SER A 963 -48.41 5.60 51.65
C SER A 963 -48.68 4.85 50.33
N ASP A 964 -48.78 3.52 50.52
CA ASP A 964 -49.48 2.42 49.82
C ASP A 964 -50.62 2.70 48.81
N SER A 965 -50.59 1.93 47.71
CA SER A 965 -51.69 1.16 47.07
C SER A 965 -51.16 0.65 45.70
N GLY A 966 -51.18 -0.60 45.27
CA GLY A 966 -52.17 -1.68 45.43
C GLY A 966 -53.04 -1.75 44.17
N GLN A 967 -52.70 -2.58 43.17
CA GLN A 967 -53.69 -3.30 42.33
C GLN A 967 -53.06 -4.34 41.37
N GLU A 968 -53.61 -5.55 41.48
CA GLU A 968 -53.42 -6.78 40.69
C GLU A 968 -53.95 -6.65 39.24
N TRP A 969 -53.60 -7.62 38.37
CA TRP A 969 -54.46 -8.47 37.52
C TRP A 969 -53.51 -9.31 36.62
N VAL A 970 -53.16 -10.56 36.98
CA VAL A 970 -53.86 -11.83 36.77
C VAL A 970 -53.75 -12.39 35.34
N GLU A 971 -53.06 -13.52 35.32
CA GLU A 971 -52.93 -14.60 34.35
C GLU A 971 -54.27 -15.08 33.78
N LEU A 972 -54.31 -15.42 32.48
CA LEU A 972 -55.33 -16.32 31.94
C LEU A 972 -54.71 -17.33 30.98
N GLU A 973 -54.89 -18.58 31.39
CA GLU A 973 -54.45 -19.85 30.84
C GLU A 973 -55.16 -20.28 29.54
N TYR A 974 -54.44 -21.15 28.81
CA TYR A 974 -54.89 -22.32 28.02
C TYR A 974 -55.97 -22.15 26.93
N ARG A 975 -55.64 -22.64 25.72
CA ARG A 975 -56.01 -24.01 25.29
C ARG A 975 -55.48 -24.37 23.91
N THR A 976 -54.70 -25.43 23.89
CA THR A 976 -54.44 -26.33 22.77
C THR A 976 -55.72 -26.99 22.27
N ARG A 977 -55.79 -27.25 20.96
CA ARG A 977 -56.46 -28.44 20.43
C ARG A 977 -55.60 -29.05 19.33
N GLN A 978 -55.27 -30.31 19.58
CA GLN A 978 -54.63 -31.26 18.69
C GLN A 978 -55.65 -31.79 17.66
N ASP A 979 -55.09 -32.59 16.75
CA ASP A 979 -55.64 -33.75 16.03
C ASP A 979 -55.62 -33.52 14.51
N GLU A 980 -55.08 -34.39 13.68
CA GLU A 980 -54.52 -35.74 13.86
C GLU A 980 -53.87 -36.15 12.51
N GLU A 981 -52.83 -37.00 12.57
CA GLU A 981 -52.55 -38.14 11.67
C GLU A 981 -52.26 -37.89 10.15
N LEU A 982 -51.36 -38.59 9.43
CA LEU A 982 -50.63 -39.84 9.65
C LEU A 982 -49.52 -39.95 8.57
N GLY A 983 -48.37 -40.54 8.93
CA GLY A 983 -47.69 -41.51 8.04
C GLY A 983 -46.59 -41.08 7.06
N GLN A 984 -45.37 -41.03 7.57
CA GLN A 984 -44.22 -41.87 7.16
C GLN A 984 -43.74 -41.98 5.69
N SER A 985 -42.44 -41.64 5.52
CA SER A 985 -41.37 -42.44 4.84
C SER A 985 -41.46 -42.51 3.29
N ILE A 986 -40.42 -42.33 2.46
CA ILE A 986 -39.08 -42.93 2.44
C ILE A 986 -38.17 -42.08 1.52
N LYS A 987 -36.87 -42.10 1.86
CA LYS A 987 -35.67 -41.62 1.16
C LYS A 987 -35.54 -41.97 -0.33
N GLY A 988 -34.79 -41.15 -1.08
CA GLY A 988 -34.03 -41.65 -2.24
C GLY A 988 -33.55 -40.61 -3.26
N CYS A 989 -32.46 -39.89 -2.95
CA CYS A 989 -31.31 -39.51 -3.81
C CYS A 989 -30.60 -38.27 -3.27
#